data_AF-A0A7X8FQU7-F1
#
_entry.id   AF-A0A7X8FQU7-F1
#
_cell.length_a   1.000
_cell.length_b   1.000
_cell.length_c   1.000
_cell.angle_alpha   90.00
_cell.angle_beta   90.00
_cell.angle_gamma   90.00
#
_symmetry.space_group_name_H-M   'P 1'
#
loop_
_entity.id
_entity.type
_entity.pdbx_description
1 polymer ?
#
loop_
_entity_poly.entity_id
_entity_poly.type
_entity_poly.pdbx_seq_one_letter_code
_entity_poly.pdbx_strand_id
1 'polypeptide(L)'
;MEKQEKAKKILIVGGVAGGATAAARLRRMDEEVEIILFERGAYLSYANCGLPYYVGGVISERDALFVSDKETIEAKYHIDVRDRTEVLSIDRAKQTVQAKNLQTGEVYEESYDTLLLSTGSSPIVPPWEGADAENIFTLWTVNDTDRITAFIEEKQPKTALVIGAGFIGLEMAENLAHKGLSVTVVEKMDQVLAPLDADMAKLIHRELIAQDVRVITGQGVTKFTDDGHTAHLEDDSTVQADIVLLSVGVRPNSQLAKDAGLALNPRGGILVDEYMQTSDPAIYAVGDVIEVKNYVDGQNTMIPLAGPANRQGRAVVDNLLHEKTTPYEGTMGTSIAQVFDLSAASTGLNEKMLARAGKTRWVDYGIALLHPMAHAAYYPAATPMTLKLVFDMQNRKVLGAQIVGYEGVDKRIDTIATVMHFHGTVDHLAKLELAYAPPYASAKEPVHFAGFMAQNILEGYSHPMTSEEFLADPDAVRVLDIREDIERTSEGLPGATDIPLTRLRENTDQLDKNATWLVYCGVGLRGYVAERILAQKGFKTRNLAGGLRSWRNATDPLDAQNDPREQDLTMGKFTQTPPAAAQTQPAPARAEKAKPVSLDACGLSCPGPIVKVAAAMKELPDGGVLTVSATDPGFSRDIQSWADNTGNTLLGVNKQKGIITAELQKGTETAPVQPNTTAAPVKEKTMIVFSGDLDKAIASFIIANGAAAMGNQVNMFFTFWGLNILRKPEPVSVSKDFMQKMFATMMPRGSKRLGLSKMNFLGAGSAMIRKTMEDQGIDSLESLIKQAIDAGVKLTACQMSMDVMGITEQELIEGVEIGGVATMLADNDNSNMNLFI
;
A
#
# COMPACT_ATOMS: atom_id res chain seq x y z
N MET A 1 -2.48 51.91 -47.31
CA MET A 1 -2.33 50.50 -47.66
C MET A 1 -1.46 49.89 -46.60
N GLU A 2 -2.06 49.43 -45.50
CA GLU A 2 -1.39 48.57 -44.52
C GLU A 2 -1.05 47.26 -45.24
N LYS A 3 0.22 46.85 -45.17
CA LYS A 3 0.63 45.51 -45.61
C LYS A 3 -0.16 44.53 -44.74
N GLN A 4 -1.10 43.78 -45.33
CA GLN A 4 -1.57 42.54 -44.71
C GLN A 4 -0.33 41.66 -44.49
N GLU A 5 0.13 41.59 -43.25
CA GLU A 5 1.11 40.59 -42.83
C GLU A 5 0.48 39.23 -43.12
N LYS A 6 1.16 38.42 -43.92
CA LYS A 6 0.69 37.08 -44.26
C LYS A 6 0.59 36.29 -42.95
N ALA A 7 -0.58 35.70 -42.69
CA ALA A 7 -0.81 34.82 -41.54
C ALA A 7 0.31 33.77 -41.44
N LYS A 8 0.90 33.64 -40.25
CA LYS A 8 1.98 32.67 -39.99
C LYS A 8 1.42 31.26 -40.08
N LYS A 9 2.11 30.37 -40.79
CA LYS A 9 1.74 28.96 -40.97
C LYS A 9 2.58 28.06 -40.08
N ILE A 10 1.93 27.35 -39.17
CA ILE A 10 2.57 26.47 -38.19
C ILE A 10 2.13 25.03 -38.45
N LEU A 11 3.12 24.17 -38.69
CA LEU A 11 2.90 22.72 -38.80
C LEU A 11 3.30 22.04 -37.50
N ILE A 12 2.49 21.07 -37.07
CA ILE A 12 2.74 20.27 -35.87
C ILE A 12 2.76 18.80 -36.28
N VAL A 13 3.79 18.06 -35.89
CA VAL A 13 3.96 16.64 -36.20
C VAL A 13 3.79 15.81 -34.93
N GLY A 14 2.67 15.11 -34.83
CA GLY A 14 2.25 14.29 -33.67
C GLY A 14 1.07 14.92 -32.91
N GLY A 15 -0.07 14.22 -32.85
CA GLY A 15 -1.36 14.73 -32.38
C GLY A 15 -1.80 14.25 -30.99
N VAL A 16 -0.86 13.89 -30.12
CA VAL A 16 -1.13 13.40 -28.75
C VAL A 16 -0.68 14.45 -27.72
N ALA A 17 0.06 14.09 -26.66
CA ALA A 17 0.28 14.95 -25.51
C ALA A 17 0.87 16.35 -25.83
N GLY A 18 2.07 16.41 -26.42
CA GLY A 18 2.75 17.67 -26.70
C GLY A 18 2.07 18.47 -27.81
N GLY A 19 1.90 17.86 -28.98
CA GLY A 19 1.36 18.53 -30.17
C GLY A 19 -0.10 18.96 -30.05
N ALA A 20 -1.01 18.14 -29.51
CA ALA A 20 -2.40 18.56 -29.33
C ALA A 20 -2.52 19.70 -28.31
N THR A 21 -1.71 19.67 -27.24
CA THR A 21 -1.66 20.76 -26.27
C THR A 21 -1.16 22.07 -26.90
N ALA A 22 -0.11 21.98 -27.73
CA ALA A 22 0.40 23.13 -28.47
C ALA A 22 -0.64 23.68 -29.45
N ALA A 23 -1.29 22.82 -30.24
CA ALA A 23 -2.28 23.22 -31.23
C ALA A 23 -3.47 23.96 -30.57
N ALA A 24 -4.02 23.40 -29.48
CA ALA A 24 -5.10 24.03 -28.73
C ALA A 24 -4.68 25.36 -28.07
N ARG A 25 -3.43 25.48 -27.63
CA ARG A 25 -2.91 26.73 -27.06
C ARG A 25 -2.61 27.78 -28.12
N LEU A 26 -2.09 27.40 -29.28
CA LEU A 26 -1.84 28.30 -30.42
C LEU A 26 -3.10 29.04 -30.83
N ARG A 27 -4.20 28.31 -31.09
CA ARG A 27 -5.48 28.93 -31.45
C ARG A 27 -5.96 29.94 -30.40
N ARG A 28 -5.84 29.62 -29.11
CA ARG A 28 -6.27 30.53 -28.03
C ARG A 28 -5.42 31.81 -27.95
N MET A 29 -4.24 31.82 -28.55
CA MET A 29 -3.31 32.95 -28.50
C MET A 29 -3.35 33.79 -29.78
N ASP A 30 -3.67 33.19 -30.92
CA ASP A 30 -3.75 33.88 -32.20
C ASP A 30 -4.80 33.22 -33.11
N GLU A 31 -5.78 34.01 -33.54
CA GLU A 31 -6.87 33.56 -34.42
C GLU A 31 -6.52 33.60 -35.91
N GLU A 32 -5.44 34.26 -36.29
CA GLU A 32 -5.07 34.41 -37.70
C GLU A 32 -4.03 33.37 -38.14
N VAL A 33 -3.37 32.70 -37.20
CA VAL A 33 -2.38 31.65 -37.51
C VAL A 33 -3.05 30.45 -38.19
N GLU A 34 -2.43 30.00 -39.28
CA GLU A 34 -2.79 28.75 -39.95
C GLU A 34 -2.11 27.60 -39.21
N ILE A 35 -2.90 26.68 -38.65
CA ILE A 35 -2.40 25.54 -37.86
C ILE A 35 -2.76 24.25 -38.59
N ILE A 36 -1.76 23.46 -38.95
CA ILE A 36 -1.95 22.10 -39.50
C ILE A 36 -1.31 21.10 -38.56
N LEU A 37 -2.09 20.10 -38.14
CA LEU A 37 -1.66 19.03 -37.25
C LEU A 37 -1.63 17.69 -37.99
N PHE A 38 -0.44 17.11 -38.13
CA PHE A 38 -0.25 15.78 -38.71
C PHE A 38 -0.25 14.71 -37.62
N GLU A 39 -1.02 13.65 -37.82
CA GLU A 39 -1.00 12.44 -37.01
C GLU A 39 -0.96 11.22 -37.93
N ARG A 40 0.04 10.34 -37.75
CA ARG A 40 0.17 9.13 -38.56
C ARG A 40 -0.88 8.08 -38.22
N GLY A 41 -1.35 8.07 -36.98
CA GLY A 41 -2.40 7.19 -36.48
C GLY A 41 -3.80 7.63 -36.87
N ALA A 42 -4.78 6.80 -36.53
CA ALA A 42 -6.20 7.08 -36.73
C ALA A 42 -6.82 7.95 -35.63
N TYR A 43 -6.11 8.11 -34.51
CA TYR A 43 -6.67 8.70 -33.29
C TYR A 43 -5.76 9.83 -32.80
N LEU A 44 -6.40 10.91 -32.35
CA LEU A 44 -5.74 12.02 -31.67
C LEU A 44 -6.08 11.99 -30.19
N SER A 45 -5.25 12.65 -29.37
CA SER A 45 -5.57 12.93 -27.97
C SER A 45 -6.16 11.74 -27.20
N TYR A 46 -5.59 10.55 -27.35
CA TYR A 46 -6.00 9.38 -26.58
C TYR A 46 -5.16 9.24 -25.31
N ALA A 47 -5.73 8.58 -24.30
CA ALA A 47 -5.12 8.38 -23.00
C ALA A 47 -4.16 7.18 -23.04
N ASN A 48 -2.91 7.41 -23.46
CA ASN A 48 -1.85 6.38 -23.48
C ASN A 48 -1.71 5.64 -22.13
N CYS A 49 -1.85 6.38 -21.03
CA CYS A 49 -1.77 5.85 -19.68
C CYS A 49 -2.96 4.96 -19.30
N GLY A 50 -4.08 5.06 -20.03
CA GLY A 50 -5.26 4.23 -19.82
C GLY A 50 -5.18 2.86 -20.50
N LEU A 51 -4.22 2.65 -21.41
CA LEU A 51 -4.18 1.45 -22.25
C LEU A 51 -4.03 0.14 -21.44
N PRO A 52 -3.11 0.03 -20.45
CA PRO A 52 -3.01 -1.18 -19.63
C PRO A 52 -4.31 -1.50 -18.88
N TYR A 53 -4.96 -0.45 -18.34
CA TYR A 53 -6.20 -0.57 -17.57
C TYR A 53 -7.40 -0.98 -18.41
N TYR A 54 -7.41 -0.63 -19.70
CA TYR A 54 -8.41 -1.16 -20.64
C TYR A 54 -8.14 -2.64 -20.95
N VAL A 55 -6.89 -3.04 -21.17
CA VAL A 55 -6.54 -4.47 -21.34
C VAL A 55 -6.98 -5.30 -20.13
N GLY A 56 -6.75 -4.81 -18.91
CA GLY A 56 -7.20 -5.47 -17.68
C GLY A 56 -8.71 -5.41 -17.44
N GLY A 57 -9.45 -4.58 -18.18
CA GLY A 57 -10.89 -4.38 -18.01
C GLY A 57 -11.27 -3.50 -16.81
N VAL A 58 -10.32 -2.81 -16.19
CA VAL A 58 -10.56 -1.79 -15.17
C VAL A 58 -11.27 -0.58 -15.81
N ILE A 59 -10.81 -0.18 -17.00
CA ILE A 59 -11.57 0.68 -17.91
C ILE A 59 -12.40 -0.26 -18.79
N SER A 60 -13.71 -0.27 -18.58
CA SER A 60 -14.61 -1.19 -19.28
C SER A 60 -14.99 -0.73 -20.69
N GLU A 61 -14.99 0.59 -20.93
CA GLU A 61 -15.42 1.18 -22.19
C GLU A 61 -14.22 1.71 -22.97
N ARG A 62 -14.02 1.18 -24.18
CA ARG A 62 -12.93 1.61 -25.07
C ARG A 62 -12.98 3.11 -25.36
N ASP A 63 -14.19 3.64 -25.52
CA ASP A 63 -14.40 5.05 -25.88
C ASP A 63 -13.90 6.02 -24.80
N ALA A 64 -13.80 5.58 -23.54
CA ALA A 64 -13.22 6.36 -22.45
C ALA A 64 -11.72 6.65 -22.65
N LEU A 65 -11.03 5.92 -23.54
CA LEU A 65 -9.64 6.19 -23.90
C LEU A 65 -9.49 7.42 -24.80
N PHE A 66 -10.54 7.89 -25.47
CA PHE A 66 -10.46 9.04 -26.36
C PHE A 66 -10.89 10.31 -25.63
N VAL A 67 -9.96 11.25 -25.45
CA VAL A 67 -10.27 12.52 -24.76
C VAL A 67 -11.02 13.49 -25.68
N SER A 68 -10.69 13.47 -26.97
CA SER A 68 -11.38 14.25 -28.00
C SER A 68 -11.18 13.62 -29.37
N ASP A 69 -12.21 13.68 -30.22
CA ASP A 69 -12.11 13.31 -31.62
C ASP A 69 -11.62 14.47 -32.50
N LYS A 70 -11.40 14.15 -33.78
CA LYS A 70 -10.92 15.08 -34.80
C LYS A 70 -11.91 16.23 -35.00
N GLU A 71 -13.17 15.90 -35.28
CA GLU A 71 -14.22 16.86 -35.61
C GLU A 71 -14.41 17.89 -34.48
N THR A 72 -14.35 17.44 -33.23
CA THR A 72 -14.42 18.28 -32.05
C THR A 72 -13.20 19.20 -31.93
N ILE A 73 -11.99 18.71 -32.21
CA ILE A 73 -10.77 19.54 -32.18
C ILE A 73 -10.84 20.61 -33.27
N GLU A 74 -11.17 20.22 -34.50
CA GLU A 74 -11.29 21.12 -35.64
C GLU A 74 -12.36 22.20 -35.39
N ALA A 75 -13.54 21.81 -34.91
CA ALA A 75 -14.63 22.74 -34.64
C ALA A 75 -14.31 23.71 -33.48
N LYS A 76 -13.68 23.23 -32.40
CA LYS A 76 -13.36 24.07 -31.23
C LYS A 76 -12.20 25.01 -31.49
N TYR A 77 -11.22 24.59 -32.27
CA TYR A 77 -9.95 25.30 -32.38
C TYR A 77 -9.59 25.74 -33.80
N HIS A 78 -10.45 25.54 -34.79
CA HIS A 78 -10.18 25.94 -36.18
C HIS A 78 -8.76 25.51 -36.63
N ILE A 79 -8.46 24.23 -36.45
CA ILE A 79 -7.19 23.59 -36.83
C ILE A 79 -7.48 22.68 -38.02
N ASP A 80 -6.58 22.60 -39.00
CA ASP A 80 -6.60 21.56 -40.04
C ASP A 80 -5.93 20.29 -39.47
N VAL A 81 -6.73 19.27 -39.18
CA VAL A 81 -6.23 18.00 -38.63
C VAL A 81 -6.12 16.96 -39.74
N ARG A 82 -4.91 16.45 -39.93
CA ARG A 82 -4.60 15.42 -40.93
C ARG A 82 -4.16 14.15 -40.21
N ASP A 83 -5.14 13.36 -39.79
CA ASP A 83 -4.94 12.01 -39.28
C ASP A 83 -4.57 11.04 -40.43
N ARG A 84 -4.06 9.85 -40.07
CA ARG A 84 -3.51 8.88 -41.02
C ARG A 84 -2.58 9.52 -42.05
N THR A 85 -1.83 10.53 -41.65
CA THR A 85 -0.93 11.28 -42.51
C THR A 85 0.45 11.30 -41.87
N GLU A 86 1.41 10.68 -42.55
CA GLU A 86 2.79 10.56 -42.07
C GLU A 86 3.67 11.61 -42.74
N VAL A 87 4.39 12.38 -41.94
CA VAL A 87 5.48 13.23 -42.45
C VAL A 87 6.69 12.34 -42.73
N LEU A 88 7.17 12.34 -43.96
CA LEU A 88 8.25 11.49 -44.46
C LEU A 88 9.62 12.16 -44.42
N SER A 89 9.68 13.46 -44.70
CA SER A 89 10.94 14.22 -44.72
C SER A 89 10.71 15.71 -44.47
N ILE A 90 11.77 16.41 -44.07
CA ILE A 90 11.79 17.86 -43.83
C ILE A 90 12.88 18.47 -44.72
N ASP A 91 12.51 19.37 -45.62
CA ASP A 91 13.45 20.21 -46.39
C ASP A 91 13.58 21.57 -45.69
N ARG A 92 14.64 21.73 -44.89
CA ARG A 92 14.89 22.95 -44.11
C ARG A 92 15.17 24.17 -44.98
N ALA A 93 15.81 23.97 -46.14
CA ALA A 93 16.18 25.07 -47.01
C ALA A 93 14.95 25.69 -47.72
N LYS A 94 13.97 24.85 -48.05
CA LYS A 94 12.69 25.29 -48.63
C LYS A 94 11.61 25.58 -47.59
N GLN A 95 11.84 25.21 -46.32
CA GLN A 95 10.84 25.22 -45.25
C GLN A 95 9.56 24.46 -45.65
N THR A 96 9.74 23.23 -46.14
CA THR A 96 8.64 22.34 -46.49
C THR A 96 8.79 20.97 -45.82
N VAL A 97 7.67 20.28 -45.62
CA VAL A 97 7.63 18.87 -45.26
C VAL A 97 7.00 18.07 -46.39
N GLN A 98 7.48 16.85 -46.61
CA GLN A 98 6.80 15.90 -47.47
C GLN A 98 5.87 15.04 -46.61
N ALA A 99 4.57 15.06 -46.88
CA ALA A 99 3.57 14.30 -46.15
C ALA A 99 2.92 13.25 -47.06
N LYS A 100 2.57 12.10 -46.48
CA LYS A 100 1.86 11.01 -47.16
C LYS A 100 0.55 10.72 -46.47
N ASN A 101 -0.55 10.83 -47.19
CA ASN A 101 -1.84 10.32 -46.73
C ASN A 101 -1.81 8.79 -46.83
N LEU A 102 -1.92 8.09 -45.71
CA LEU A 102 -1.82 6.63 -45.62
C LEU A 102 -3.08 5.92 -46.13
N GLN A 103 -4.20 6.62 -46.26
CA GLN A 103 -5.43 6.08 -46.85
C GLN A 103 -5.40 6.12 -48.38
N THR A 104 -4.98 7.24 -48.97
CA THR A 104 -4.98 7.42 -50.44
C THR A 104 -3.66 7.04 -51.08
N GLY A 105 -2.56 7.01 -50.31
CA GLY A 105 -1.19 6.83 -50.81
C GLY A 105 -0.59 8.09 -51.44
N GLU A 106 -1.34 9.19 -51.49
CA GLU A 106 -0.89 10.46 -52.04
C GLU A 106 0.27 11.05 -51.23
N VAL A 107 1.30 11.51 -51.93
CA VAL A 107 2.46 12.20 -51.36
C VAL A 107 2.48 13.63 -51.89
N TYR A 108 2.57 14.60 -50.98
CA TYR A 108 2.56 16.01 -51.32
C TYR A 108 3.52 16.81 -50.44
N GLU A 109 3.83 18.04 -50.84
CA GLU A 109 4.64 18.97 -50.06
C GLU A 109 3.73 19.98 -49.34
N GLU A 110 4.05 20.29 -48.08
CA GLU A 110 3.38 21.32 -47.30
C GLU A 110 4.42 22.31 -46.74
N SER A 111 4.21 23.61 -46.96
CA SER A 111 5.12 24.66 -46.50
C SER A 111 4.86 25.06 -45.04
N TYR A 112 5.89 25.57 -44.35
CA TYR A 112 5.77 26.09 -43.00
C TYR A 112 6.59 27.36 -42.78
N ASP A 113 6.09 28.25 -41.94
CA ASP A 113 6.92 29.30 -41.33
C ASP A 113 7.57 28.79 -40.05
N THR A 114 6.90 27.88 -39.33
CA THR A 114 7.45 27.22 -38.14
C THR A 114 6.95 25.78 -38.04
N LEU A 115 7.83 24.88 -37.60
CA LEU A 115 7.55 23.46 -37.45
C LEU A 115 7.73 23.02 -35.99
N LEU A 116 6.75 22.32 -35.43
CA LEU A 116 6.83 21.70 -34.10
C LEU A 116 6.88 20.17 -34.24
N LEU A 117 7.97 19.56 -33.78
CA LEU A 117 8.14 18.11 -33.71
C LEU A 117 7.72 17.59 -32.33
N SER A 118 6.64 16.80 -32.29
CA SER A 118 6.14 16.13 -31.08
C SER A 118 5.90 14.65 -31.37
N THR A 119 6.85 14.00 -32.04
CA THR A 119 6.75 12.63 -32.57
C THR A 119 6.83 11.54 -31.49
N GLY A 120 7.11 11.91 -30.24
CA GLY A 120 7.15 11.01 -29.09
C GLY A 120 8.26 9.95 -29.18
N SER A 121 7.99 8.77 -28.64
CA SER A 121 8.87 7.61 -28.68
C SER A 121 8.14 6.35 -29.19
N SER A 122 8.87 5.26 -29.39
CA SER A 122 8.32 3.93 -29.71
C SER A 122 8.94 2.88 -28.79
N PRO A 123 8.23 1.78 -28.47
CA PRO A 123 8.80 0.66 -27.72
C PRO A 123 10.05 0.10 -28.39
N ILE A 124 11.02 -0.31 -27.58
CA ILE A 124 12.20 -1.02 -28.07
C ILE A 124 11.83 -2.48 -28.27
N VAL A 125 12.01 -2.99 -29.49
CA VAL A 125 12.00 -4.42 -29.80
C VAL A 125 13.45 -4.86 -30.03
N PRO A 126 14.06 -5.59 -29.08
CA PRO A 126 15.40 -6.12 -29.28
C PRO A 126 15.43 -7.11 -30.45
N PRO A 127 16.54 -7.21 -31.20
CA PRO A 127 16.66 -8.08 -32.36
C PRO A 127 16.91 -9.54 -31.95
N TRP A 128 16.09 -10.06 -31.04
CA TRP A 128 16.15 -11.45 -30.61
C TRP A 128 15.53 -12.36 -31.66
N GLU A 129 16.11 -13.54 -31.86
CA GLU A 129 15.53 -14.59 -32.69
C GLU A 129 14.12 -14.94 -32.16
N GLY A 130 13.12 -14.98 -33.05
CA GLY A 130 11.74 -15.32 -32.72
C GLY A 130 10.92 -14.20 -32.04
N ALA A 131 11.45 -12.99 -31.88
CA ALA A 131 10.74 -11.86 -31.25
C ALA A 131 9.55 -11.30 -32.06
N ASP A 132 9.39 -11.75 -33.31
CA ASP A 132 8.32 -11.36 -34.24
C ASP A 132 7.11 -12.32 -34.23
N ALA A 133 7.10 -13.30 -33.32
CA ALA A 133 6.00 -14.25 -33.17
C ALA A 133 4.65 -13.56 -32.83
N GLU A 134 3.54 -14.16 -33.26
CA GLU A 134 2.19 -13.56 -33.18
C GLU A 134 1.70 -13.31 -31.75
N ASN A 135 2.19 -14.08 -30.77
CA ASN A 135 1.84 -13.96 -29.35
C ASN A 135 2.74 -12.99 -28.57
N ILE A 136 3.67 -12.31 -29.25
CA ILE A 136 4.58 -11.32 -28.65
C ILE A 136 4.10 -9.91 -29.01
N PHE A 137 3.83 -9.12 -27.98
CA PHE A 137 3.26 -7.78 -28.10
C PHE A 137 4.17 -6.71 -27.51
N THR A 138 4.00 -5.50 -28.02
CA THR A 138 4.41 -4.26 -27.33
C THR A 138 3.14 -3.47 -27.03
N LEU A 139 3.21 -2.48 -26.14
CA LEU A 139 2.08 -1.60 -25.85
C LEU A 139 2.50 -0.14 -25.95
N TRP A 140 1.89 0.61 -26.87
CA TRP A 140 2.11 2.05 -27.01
C TRP A 140 0.89 2.80 -27.56
N THR A 141 0.16 2.16 -28.46
CA THR A 141 -0.98 2.76 -29.17
C THR A 141 -2.28 2.01 -28.90
N VAL A 142 -3.40 2.63 -29.26
CA VAL A 142 -4.72 1.98 -29.20
C VAL A 142 -4.76 0.71 -30.06
N ASN A 143 -4.10 0.70 -31.23
CA ASN A 143 -4.06 -0.49 -32.08
C ASN A 143 -3.33 -1.66 -31.41
N ASP A 144 -2.26 -1.40 -30.66
CA ASP A 144 -1.56 -2.44 -29.90
C ASP A 144 -2.46 -3.02 -28.82
N THR A 145 -3.22 -2.14 -28.16
CA THR A 145 -4.19 -2.47 -27.12
C THR A 145 -5.32 -3.36 -27.68
N ASP A 146 -5.87 -3.00 -28.83
CA ASP A 146 -6.90 -3.77 -29.52
C ASP A 146 -6.39 -5.16 -29.90
N ARG A 147 -5.14 -5.27 -30.40
CA ARG A 147 -4.51 -6.55 -30.74
C ARG A 147 -4.32 -7.45 -29.51
N ILE A 148 -3.83 -6.91 -28.41
CA ILE A 148 -3.65 -7.66 -27.15
C ILE A 148 -5.00 -8.14 -26.63
N THR A 149 -5.99 -7.26 -26.60
CA THR A 149 -7.35 -7.58 -26.10
C THR A 149 -7.99 -8.67 -26.94
N ALA A 150 -7.97 -8.53 -28.27
CA ALA A 150 -8.49 -9.54 -29.20
C ALA A 150 -7.76 -10.88 -29.02
N PHE A 151 -6.44 -10.88 -28.87
CA PHE A 151 -5.69 -12.12 -28.63
C PHE A 151 -6.11 -12.81 -27.33
N ILE A 152 -6.28 -12.05 -26.24
CA ILE A 152 -6.73 -12.60 -24.95
C ILE A 152 -8.14 -13.21 -25.09
N GLU A 153 -9.04 -12.53 -25.78
CA GLU A 153 -10.42 -12.98 -25.98
C GLU A 153 -10.50 -14.22 -26.89
N GLU A 154 -9.76 -14.23 -28.00
CA GLU A 154 -9.82 -15.30 -29.01
C GLU A 154 -9.02 -16.54 -28.60
N LYS A 155 -7.82 -16.36 -28.03
CA LYS A 155 -6.88 -17.45 -27.71
C LYS A 155 -6.99 -17.95 -26.28
N GLN A 156 -7.59 -17.16 -25.38
CA GLN A 156 -7.79 -17.51 -23.97
C GLN A 156 -6.50 -18.01 -23.27
N PRO A 157 -5.39 -17.25 -23.36
CA PRO A 157 -4.11 -17.61 -22.77
C PRO A 157 -4.22 -17.86 -21.26
N LYS A 158 -3.36 -18.72 -20.72
CA LYS A 158 -3.31 -19.06 -19.28
C LYS A 158 -2.07 -18.51 -18.60
N THR A 159 -0.99 -18.33 -19.34
CA THR A 159 0.29 -17.87 -18.83
C THR A 159 0.76 -16.64 -19.59
N ALA A 160 1.29 -15.66 -18.86
CA ALA A 160 1.84 -14.44 -19.42
C ALA A 160 3.29 -14.23 -18.99
N LEU A 161 4.13 -13.79 -19.93
CA LEU A 161 5.47 -13.31 -19.65
C LEU A 161 5.56 -11.82 -19.95
N VAL A 162 5.92 -11.02 -18.94
CA VAL A 162 6.23 -9.59 -19.11
C VAL A 162 7.75 -9.40 -19.01
N ILE A 163 8.34 -8.80 -20.03
CA ILE A 163 9.79 -8.57 -20.10
C ILE A 163 10.05 -7.07 -19.91
N GLY A 164 10.69 -6.74 -18.79
CA GLY A 164 10.89 -5.38 -18.29
C GLY A 164 9.91 -5.03 -17.18
N ALA A 165 10.44 -4.62 -16.03
CA ALA A 165 9.72 -4.27 -14.81
C ALA A 165 9.72 -2.75 -14.53
N GLY A 166 9.61 -1.96 -15.60
CA GLY A 166 9.29 -0.53 -15.51
C GLY A 166 7.78 -0.30 -15.28
N PHE A 167 7.35 0.96 -15.31
CA PHE A 167 5.95 1.37 -15.09
C PHE A 167 4.96 0.55 -15.93
N ILE A 168 5.09 0.60 -17.26
CA ILE A 168 4.20 -0.10 -18.20
C ILE A 168 4.23 -1.62 -17.98
N GLY A 169 5.42 -2.19 -17.71
CA GLY A 169 5.57 -3.61 -17.47
C GLY A 169 4.80 -4.07 -16.23
N LEU A 170 4.94 -3.36 -15.11
CA LEU A 170 4.21 -3.70 -13.88
C LEU A 170 2.72 -3.42 -13.98
N GLU A 171 2.30 -2.32 -14.62
CA GLU A 171 0.88 -2.06 -14.89
C GLU A 171 0.26 -3.19 -15.72
N MET A 172 0.97 -3.67 -16.74
CA MET A 172 0.49 -4.81 -17.53
C MET A 172 0.54 -6.13 -16.77
N ALA A 173 1.54 -6.36 -15.92
CA ALA A 173 1.60 -7.55 -15.07
C ALA A 173 0.37 -7.61 -14.14
N GLU A 174 0.02 -6.50 -13.49
CA GLU A 174 -1.18 -6.36 -12.66
C GLU A 174 -2.45 -6.62 -13.49
N ASN A 175 -2.60 -5.95 -14.63
CA ASN A 175 -3.81 -6.06 -15.46
C ASN A 175 -3.99 -7.47 -16.06
N LEU A 176 -2.91 -8.16 -16.42
CA LEU A 176 -2.96 -9.55 -16.88
C LEU A 176 -3.28 -10.52 -15.72
N ALA A 177 -2.75 -10.27 -14.52
CA ALA A 177 -3.10 -11.03 -13.33
C ALA A 177 -4.59 -10.86 -12.96
N HIS A 178 -5.15 -9.65 -13.05
CA HIS A 178 -6.59 -9.40 -12.87
C HIS A 178 -7.47 -10.13 -13.89
N LYS A 179 -6.95 -10.41 -15.09
CA LYS A 179 -7.62 -11.27 -16.09
C LYS A 179 -7.50 -12.77 -15.80
N GLY A 180 -6.86 -13.14 -14.69
CA GLY A 180 -6.72 -14.52 -14.22
C GLY A 180 -5.56 -15.29 -14.88
N LEU A 181 -4.61 -14.60 -15.53
CA LEU A 181 -3.42 -15.25 -16.08
C LEU A 181 -2.36 -15.46 -14.99
N SER A 182 -1.60 -16.55 -15.08
CA SER A 182 -0.38 -16.71 -14.28
C SER A 182 0.74 -15.90 -14.91
N VAL A 183 1.23 -14.88 -14.18
CA VAL A 183 2.18 -13.90 -14.71
C VAL A 183 3.59 -14.17 -14.21
N THR A 184 4.55 -14.18 -15.13
CA THR A 184 5.98 -14.09 -14.83
C THR A 184 6.53 -12.77 -15.36
N VAL A 185 7.27 -12.04 -14.52
CA VAL A 185 7.99 -10.82 -14.88
C VAL A 185 9.49 -11.14 -14.93
N VAL A 186 10.14 -10.83 -16.05
CA VAL A 186 11.60 -10.94 -16.22
C VAL A 186 12.19 -9.54 -16.36
N GLU A 187 13.16 -9.21 -15.51
CA GLU A 187 13.88 -7.93 -15.51
C GLU A 187 15.39 -8.16 -15.53
N LYS A 188 16.07 -7.42 -16.40
CA LYS A 188 17.52 -7.53 -16.55
C LYS A 188 18.27 -6.89 -15.38
N MET A 189 17.73 -5.80 -14.83
CA MET A 189 18.25 -5.21 -13.60
C MET A 189 18.00 -6.11 -12.40
N ASP A 190 18.75 -5.87 -11.33
CA ASP A 190 18.63 -6.56 -10.04
C ASP A 190 17.39 -6.15 -9.23
N GLN A 191 16.57 -5.23 -9.75
CA GLN A 191 15.36 -4.74 -9.11
C GLN A 191 14.28 -4.33 -10.11
N VAL A 192 13.03 -4.34 -9.65
CA VAL A 192 11.89 -3.71 -10.33
C VAL A 192 11.89 -2.18 -10.11
N LEU A 193 11.14 -1.45 -10.94
CA LEU A 193 10.98 0.02 -10.87
C LEU A 193 12.30 0.78 -10.65
N ALA A 194 13.11 0.87 -11.71
CA ALA A 194 14.41 1.54 -11.69
C ALA A 194 14.47 2.95 -11.03
N PRO A 195 13.41 3.81 -11.08
CA PRO A 195 13.43 5.09 -10.37
C PRO A 195 13.56 4.99 -8.85
N LEU A 196 13.15 3.88 -8.24
CA LEU A 196 13.33 3.60 -6.81
C LEU A 196 14.74 3.07 -6.53
N ASP A 197 15.26 3.30 -5.33
CA ASP A 197 16.42 2.58 -4.82
C ASP A 197 16.05 1.15 -4.39
N ALA A 198 17.05 0.27 -4.26
CA ALA A 198 16.85 -1.16 -4.02
C ALA A 198 16.05 -1.46 -2.75
N ASP A 199 16.26 -0.70 -1.66
CA ASP A 199 15.52 -0.83 -0.41
C ASP A 199 14.03 -0.55 -0.58
N MET A 200 13.68 0.41 -1.44
CA MET A 200 12.30 0.78 -1.75
C MET A 200 11.67 -0.18 -2.77
N ALA A 201 12.41 -0.58 -3.80
CA ALA A 201 11.94 -1.51 -4.83
C ALA A 201 11.64 -2.91 -4.27
N LYS A 202 12.34 -3.33 -3.22
CA LYS A 202 12.09 -4.61 -2.55
C LYS A 202 10.69 -4.71 -1.95
N LEU A 203 10.10 -3.59 -1.55
CA LEU A 203 8.70 -3.54 -1.08
C LEU A 203 7.73 -3.90 -2.21
N ILE A 204 8.02 -3.46 -3.44
CA ILE A 204 7.23 -3.74 -4.64
C ILE A 204 7.42 -5.19 -5.09
N HIS A 205 8.64 -5.70 -5.01
CA HIS A 205 8.89 -7.12 -5.28
C HIS A 205 8.05 -8.02 -4.36
N ARG A 206 8.02 -7.75 -3.05
CA ARG A 206 7.19 -8.51 -2.11
C ARG A 206 5.70 -8.45 -2.42
N GLU A 207 5.21 -7.29 -2.84
CA GLU A 207 3.80 -7.16 -3.27
C GLU A 207 3.51 -8.02 -4.50
N LEU A 208 4.39 -8.01 -5.50
CA LEU A 208 4.24 -8.88 -6.68
C LEU A 208 4.16 -10.37 -6.28
N ILE A 209 5.03 -10.82 -5.38
CA ILE A 209 5.01 -12.20 -4.86
C ILE A 209 3.72 -12.49 -4.08
N ALA A 210 3.27 -11.56 -3.24
CA ALA A 210 2.04 -11.71 -2.46
C ALA A 210 0.79 -11.85 -3.36
N GLN A 211 0.88 -11.39 -4.61
CA GLN A 211 -0.16 -11.46 -5.64
C GLN A 211 0.07 -12.63 -6.62
N ASP A 212 0.87 -13.63 -6.21
CA ASP A 212 1.22 -14.82 -6.99
C ASP A 212 1.92 -14.52 -8.34
N VAL A 213 2.54 -13.34 -8.49
CA VAL A 213 3.36 -12.98 -9.66
C VAL A 213 4.79 -13.48 -9.45
N ARG A 214 5.27 -14.32 -10.37
CA ARG A 214 6.68 -14.76 -10.36
C ARG A 214 7.56 -13.64 -10.88
N VAL A 215 8.60 -13.25 -10.14
CA VAL A 215 9.54 -12.20 -10.55
C VAL A 215 10.95 -12.80 -10.68
N ILE A 216 11.60 -12.55 -11.81
CA ILE A 216 12.97 -12.97 -12.10
C ILE A 216 13.78 -11.73 -12.44
N THR A 217 14.61 -11.27 -11.50
CA THR A 217 15.52 -10.13 -11.69
C THR A 217 16.94 -10.60 -12.03
N GLY A 218 17.75 -9.72 -12.61
CA GLY A 218 19.14 -9.99 -12.98
C GLY A 218 19.28 -10.89 -14.21
N GLN A 219 18.20 -11.12 -14.96
CA GLN A 219 18.17 -12.02 -16.11
C GLN A 219 17.55 -11.31 -17.32
N GLY A 220 18.22 -11.37 -18.46
CA GLY A 220 17.66 -10.96 -19.75
C GLY A 220 17.08 -12.13 -20.55
N VAL A 221 16.16 -11.84 -21.47
CA VAL A 221 15.78 -12.77 -22.54
C VAL A 221 16.78 -12.68 -23.68
N THR A 222 17.13 -13.81 -24.30
CA THR A 222 18.09 -13.88 -25.40
C THR A 222 17.46 -14.26 -26.74
N LYS A 223 16.44 -15.14 -26.72
CA LYS A 223 15.68 -15.60 -27.88
C LYS A 223 14.34 -16.21 -27.47
N PHE A 224 13.48 -16.37 -28.47
CA PHE A 224 12.25 -17.14 -28.37
C PHE A 224 12.29 -18.36 -29.31
N THR A 225 11.68 -19.45 -28.87
CA THR A 225 11.45 -20.66 -29.69
C THR A 225 10.00 -21.10 -29.53
N ASP A 226 9.60 -22.14 -30.28
CA ASP A 226 8.24 -22.70 -30.23
C ASP A 226 7.17 -21.63 -30.55
N ASP A 227 7.38 -20.93 -31.68
CA ASP A 227 6.52 -19.85 -32.15
C ASP A 227 6.21 -18.79 -31.07
N GLY A 228 7.23 -18.44 -30.26
CA GLY A 228 7.14 -17.42 -29.22
C GLY A 228 6.74 -17.93 -27.84
N HIS A 229 6.40 -19.21 -27.68
CA HIS A 229 5.91 -19.76 -26.39
C HIS A 229 7.01 -20.03 -25.38
N THR A 230 8.25 -20.24 -25.83
CA THR A 230 9.40 -20.47 -24.95
C THR A 230 10.40 -19.31 -25.03
N ALA A 231 10.54 -18.56 -23.94
CA ALA A 231 11.61 -17.57 -23.78
C ALA A 231 12.85 -18.20 -23.14
N HIS A 232 14.03 -17.95 -23.72
CA HIS A 232 15.33 -18.40 -23.19
C HIS A 232 16.01 -17.24 -22.46
N LEU A 233 16.47 -17.50 -21.24
CA LEU A 233 17.16 -16.50 -20.41
C LEU A 233 18.68 -16.55 -20.62
N GLU A 234 19.39 -15.57 -20.07
CA GLU A 234 20.86 -15.46 -20.16
C GLU A 234 21.60 -16.59 -19.40
N ASP A 235 20.94 -17.24 -18.42
CA ASP A 235 21.46 -18.39 -17.66
C ASP A 235 21.04 -19.76 -18.22
N ASP A 236 20.57 -19.80 -19.47
CA ASP A 236 20.02 -20.98 -20.17
C ASP A 236 18.72 -21.56 -19.57
N SER A 237 18.17 -20.96 -18.50
CA SER A 237 16.82 -21.31 -18.03
C SER A 237 15.75 -20.83 -19.02
N THR A 238 14.55 -21.42 -18.95
CA THR A 238 13.45 -21.10 -19.84
C THR A 238 12.18 -20.73 -19.10
N VAL A 239 11.36 -19.88 -19.73
CA VAL A 239 10.04 -19.50 -19.26
C VAL A 239 9.02 -19.80 -20.36
N GLN A 240 7.98 -20.54 -20.02
CA GLN A 240 6.85 -20.83 -20.90
C GLN A 240 5.78 -19.76 -20.73
N ALA A 241 5.23 -19.25 -21.84
CA ALA A 241 4.15 -18.28 -21.82
C ALA A 241 3.28 -18.34 -23.08
N ASP A 242 1.96 -18.23 -22.91
CA ASP A 242 1.01 -18.18 -24.03
C ASP A 242 0.94 -16.78 -24.65
N ILE A 243 1.18 -15.74 -23.85
CA ILE A 243 1.27 -14.34 -24.28
C ILE A 243 2.51 -13.69 -23.70
N VAL A 244 3.22 -12.91 -24.53
CA VAL A 244 4.43 -12.19 -24.12
C VAL A 244 4.24 -10.70 -24.33
N LEU A 245 4.63 -9.89 -23.35
CA LEU A 245 4.69 -8.44 -23.47
C LEU A 245 6.14 -7.94 -23.34
N LEU A 246 6.59 -7.20 -24.34
CA LEU A 246 7.87 -6.49 -24.34
C LEU A 246 7.71 -5.07 -23.80
N SER A 247 8.35 -4.79 -22.66
CA SER A 247 8.37 -3.49 -21.98
C SER A 247 9.79 -3.09 -21.55
N VAL A 248 10.75 -3.27 -22.47
CA VAL A 248 12.20 -3.04 -22.23
C VAL A 248 12.65 -1.59 -22.45
N GLY A 249 11.72 -0.64 -22.37
CA GLY A 249 11.96 0.78 -22.57
C GLY A 249 11.59 1.28 -23.98
N VAL A 250 11.89 2.56 -24.22
CA VAL A 250 11.44 3.30 -25.41
C VAL A 250 12.60 4.02 -26.09
N ARG A 251 12.45 4.25 -27.39
CA ARG A 251 13.38 5.00 -28.23
C ARG A 251 12.69 6.26 -28.78
N PRO A 252 13.33 7.44 -28.73
CA PRO A 252 12.76 8.66 -29.31
C PRO A 252 12.56 8.51 -30.83
N ASN A 253 11.42 9.01 -31.35
CA ASN A 253 11.08 8.98 -32.77
C ASN A 253 11.72 10.16 -33.52
N SER A 254 13.05 10.21 -33.52
CA SER A 254 13.83 11.34 -34.05
C SER A 254 14.34 11.16 -35.49
N GLN A 255 13.88 10.14 -36.21
CA GLN A 255 14.36 9.83 -37.55
C GLN A 255 14.18 11.02 -38.51
N LEU A 256 13.03 11.69 -38.48
CA LEU A 256 12.80 12.93 -39.25
C LEU A 256 13.83 14.02 -38.94
N ALA A 257 14.13 14.23 -37.66
CA ALA A 257 15.11 15.23 -37.23
C ALA A 257 16.53 14.84 -37.67
N LYS A 258 16.88 13.55 -37.56
CA LYS A 258 18.17 13.01 -38.01
C LYS A 258 18.38 13.24 -39.51
N ASP A 259 17.39 12.86 -40.32
CA ASP A 259 17.47 12.94 -41.78
C ASP A 259 17.46 14.40 -42.27
N ALA A 260 16.78 15.29 -41.54
CA ALA A 260 16.85 16.72 -41.75
C ALA A 260 18.22 17.33 -41.37
N GLY A 261 19.06 16.61 -40.62
CA GLY A 261 20.35 17.09 -40.12
C GLY A 261 20.24 18.02 -38.90
N LEU A 262 19.23 17.80 -38.04
CA LEU A 262 19.14 18.44 -36.73
C LEU A 262 20.04 17.74 -35.71
N ALA A 263 20.51 18.49 -34.72
CA ALA A 263 21.40 17.96 -33.69
C ALA A 263 20.67 16.98 -32.75
N LEU A 264 21.28 15.82 -32.50
CA LEU A 264 20.76 14.78 -31.62
C LEU A 264 21.80 14.40 -30.56
N ASN A 265 21.35 13.94 -29.40
CA ASN A 265 22.21 13.32 -28.40
C ASN A 265 22.57 11.87 -28.79
N PRO A 266 23.52 11.21 -28.08
CA PRO A 266 23.91 9.83 -28.39
C PRO A 266 22.79 8.78 -28.28
N ARG A 267 21.73 9.08 -27.53
CA ARG A 267 20.54 8.22 -27.38
C ARG A 267 19.46 8.50 -28.44
N GLY A 268 19.72 9.43 -29.37
CA GLY A 268 18.80 9.83 -30.42
C GLY A 268 17.76 10.86 -30.00
N GLY A 269 17.84 11.46 -28.82
CA GLY A 269 16.97 12.58 -28.44
C GLY A 269 17.32 13.85 -29.21
N ILE A 270 16.33 14.62 -29.64
CA ILE A 270 16.54 15.92 -30.30
C ILE A 270 17.10 16.91 -29.27
N LEU A 271 18.21 17.56 -29.62
CA LEU A 271 18.77 18.63 -28.79
C LEU A 271 17.97 19.92 -28.99
N VAL A 272 17.51 20.49 -27.88
CA VAL A 272 16.80 21.76 -27.86
C VAL A 272 17.43 22.72 -26.85
N ASP A 273 17.26 24.02 -27.09
CA ASP A 273 17.56 25.03 -26.08
C ASP A 273 16.44 25.12 -25.02
N GLU A 274 16.60 26.02 -24.04
CA GLU A 274 15.61 26.26 -23.00
C GLU A 274 14.25 26.76 -23.52
N TYR A 275 14.17 27.23 -24.76
CA TYR A 275 12.92 27.67 -25.41
C TYR A 275 12.29 26.58 -26.28
N MET A 276 12.80 25.34 -26.19
CA MET A 276 12.41 24.18 -26.99
C MET A 276 12.77 24.29 -28.48
N GLN A 277 13.65 25.24 -28.85
CA GLN A 277 14.12 25.44 -30.22
C GLN A 277 15.22 24.43 -30.54
N THR A 278 15.17 23.82 -31.72
CA THR A 278 16.22 22.88 -32.17
C THR A 278 17.45 23.62 -32.70
N SER A 279 18.40 22.91 -33.31
CA SER A 279 19.51 23.53 -34.04
C SER A 279 19.09 24.37 -35.26
N ASP A 280 17.82 24.30 -35.67
CA ASP A 280 17.22 25.16 -36.69
C ASP A 280 16.25 26.15 -36.02
N PRO A 281 16.36 27.47 -36.29
CA PRO A 281 15.53 28.47 -35.62
C PRO A 281 14.04 28.39 -35.96
N ALA A 282 13.67 27.80 -37.09
CA ALA A 282 12.28 27.61 -37.51
C ALA A 282 11.66 26.29 -37.01
N ILE A 283 12.45 25.44 -36.32
CA ILE A 283 12.00 24.12 -35.88
C ILE A 283 12.14 23.99 -34.36
N TYR A 284 11.03 23.62 -33.72
CA TYR A 284 10.93 23.36 -32.28
C TYR A 284 10.62 21.88 -32.05
N ALA A 285 10.93 21.36 -30.87
CA ALA A 285 10.60 19.99 -30.50
C ALA A 285 10.19 19.86 -29.02
N VAL A 286 9.23 18.99 -28.73
CA VAL A 286 8.71 18.75 -27.37
C VAL A 286 8.34 17.27 -27.14
N GLY A 287 8.18 16.89 -25.88
CA GLY A 287 7.75 15.55 -25.47
C GLY A 287 8.88 14.51 -25.45
N ASP A 288 8.53 13.23 -25.54
CA ASP A 288 9.48 12.12 -25.32
C ASP A 288 10.63 12.05 -26.34
N VAL A 289 10.55 12.81 -27.44
CA VAL A 289 11.56 12.86 -28.49
C VAL A 289 12.77 13.73 -28.13
N ILE A 290 12.67 14.62 -27.14
CA ILE A 290 13.70 15.61 -26.82
C ILE A 290 14.59 15.23 -25.63
N GLU A 291 15.82 15.73 -25.64
CA GLU A 291 16.66 15.82 -24.44
C GLU A 291 16.16 16.97 -23.55
N VAL A 292 16.15 16.73 -22.24
CA VAL A 292 15.81 17.75 -21.22
C VAL A 292 16.91 17.84 -20.18
N LYS A 293 16.97 18.95 -19.46
CA LYS A 293 17.75 19.04 -18.22
C LYS A 293 16.96 18.46 -17.06
N ASN A 294 17.64 17.69 -16.21
CA ASN A 294 17.09 17.36 -14.90
C ASN A 294 17.03 18.63 -14.06
N TYR A 295 15.86 18.91 -13.49
CA TYR A 295 15.61 20.15 -12.75
C TYR A 295 16.48 20.29 -11.48
N VAL A 296 16.92 19.17 -10.91
CA VAL A 296 17.63 19.16 -9.61
C VAL A 296 19.13 19.41 -9.78
N ASP A 297 19.80 18.70 -10.70
CA ASP A 297 21.25 18.76 -10.89
C ASP A 297 21.70 19.41 -12.21
N GLY A 298 20.75 19.78 -13.07
CA GLY A 298 21.00 20.39 -14.37
C GLY A 298 21.60 19.46 -15.43
N GLN A 299 21.75 18.16 -15.13
CA GLN A 299 22.34 17.20 -16.07
C GLN A 299 21.37 16.88 -17.22
N ASN A 300 21.92 16.64 -18.40
CA ASN A 300 21.14 16.25 -19.56
C ASN A 300 20.57 14.82 -19.37
N THR A 301 19.30 14.64 -19.68
CA THR A 301 18.58 13.38 -19.50
C THR A 301 17.40 13.25 -20.47
N MET A 302 16.74 12.09 -20.45
CA MET A 302 15.52 11.80 -21.19
C MET A 302 14.48 11.30 -20.18
N ILE A 303 13.33 11.99 -20.07
CA ILE A 303 12.26 11.63 -19.13
C ILE A 303 10.94 11.58 -19.92
N PRO A 304 10.56 10.41 -20.47
CA PRO A 304 9.36 10.24 -21.27
C PRO A 304 8.13 10.13 -20.37
N LEU A 305 7.55 11.27 -20.00
CA LEU A 305 6.37 11.36 -19.13
C LEU A 305 5.35 12.35 -19.71
N ALA A 306 4.07 12.01 -19.57
CA ALA A 306 2.97 12.80 -20.12
C ALA A 306 2.89 14.22 -19.51
N GLY A 307 3.15 14.37 -18.21
CA GLY A 307 3.12 15.67 -17.52
C GLY A 307 4.10 16.68 -18.12
N PRO A 308 5.41 16.37 -18.21
CA PRO A 308 6.39 17.15 -18.96
C PRO A 308 5.97 17.46 -20.40
N ALA A 309 5.53 16.45 -21.18
CA ALA A 309 5.14 16.66 -22.57
C ALA A 309 4.01 17.69 -22.75
N ASN A 310 2.97 17.63 -21.90
CA ASN A 310 1.88 18.61 -21.91
C ASN A 310 2.37 20.02 -21.51
N ARG A 311 3.21 20.13 -20.47
CA ARG A 311 3.75 21.43 -20.04
C ARG A 311 4.66 22.07 -21.09
N GLN A 312 5.50 21.27 -21.73
CA GLN A 312 6.35 21.70 -22.85
C GLN A 312 5.50 22.14 -24.05
N GLY A 313 4.53 21.32 -24.46
CA GLY A 313 3.61 21.65 -25.56
C GLY A 313 2.80 22.93 -25.29
N ARG A 314 2.44 23.21 -24.03
CA ARG A 314 1.82 24.48 -23.65
C ARG A 314 2.78 25.65 -23.72
N ALA A 315 3.97 25.51 -23.12
CA ALA A 315 4.94 26.60 -22.97
C ALA A 315 5.59 27.00 -24.30
N VAL A 316 5.84 26.04 -25.20
CA VAL A 316 6.48 26.30 -26.48
C VAL A 316 5.70 27.27 -27.36
N VAL A 317 4.37 27.37 -27.19
CA VAL A 317 3.52 28.28 -27.97
C VAL A 317 3.94 29.74 -27.85
N ASP A 318 4.30 30.20 -26.65
CA ASP A 318 4.74 31.58 -26.47
C ASP A 318 6.06 31.84 -27.25
N ASN A 319 6.90 30.82 -27.38
CA ASN A 319 8.14 30.87 -28.17
C ASN A 319 7.89 30.75 -29.68
N LEU A 320 6.87 29.98 -30.09
CA LEU A 320 6.44 29.88 -31.49
C LEU A 320 5.88 31.21 -32.01
N LEU A 321 5.14 31.96 -31.18
CA LEU A 321 4.49 33.21 -31.58
C LEU A 321 5.36 34.45 -31.38
N HIS A 322 6.12 34.53 -30.30
CA HIS A 322 6.80 35.76 -29.88
C HIS A 322 8.32 35.63 -29.74
N GLU A 323 8.89 34.51 -30.20
CA GLU A 323 10.33 34.18 -30.18
C GLU A 323 11.01 34.29 -28.79
N LYS A 324 11.31 33.14 -28.18
CA LYS A 324 12.14 33.00 -26.96
C LYS A 324 11.70 33.83 -25.75
N THR A 325 10.43 33.71 -25.36
CA THR A 325 9.85 34.45 -24.23
C THR A 325 9.70 33.61 -22.95
N THR A 326 9.46 32.30 -23.09
CA THR A 326 9.14 31.41 -21.97
C THR A 326 10.12 30.23 -21.93
N PRO A 327 11.11 30.23 -21.03
CA PRO A 327 12.04 29.11 -20.88
C PRO A 327 11.39 27.91 -20.15
N TYR A 328 11.82 26.70 -20.49
CA TYR A 328 11.53 25.47 -19.77
C TYR A 328 12.68 25.15 -18.81
N GLU A 329 12.37 25.11 -17.52
CA GLU A 329 13.38 25.03 -16.46
C GLU A 329 13.93 23.61 -16.24
N GLY A 330 13.40 22.61 -16.95
CA GLY A 330 13.80 21.22 -16.84
C GLY A 330 12.72 20.33 -16.20
N THR A 331 13.08 19.06 -15.99
CA THR A 331 12.15 18.01 -15.56
C THR A 331 12.68 17.34 -14.29
N MET A 332 11.84 17.27 -13.23
CA MET A 332 12.18 16.57 -11.97
C MET A 332 12.01 15.05 -12.04
N GLY A 333 11.22 14.54 -12.99
CA GLY A 333 10.91 13.10 -13.06
C GLY A 333 9.96 12.62 -11.98
N THR A 334 9.02 13.46 -11.52
CA THR A 334 7.94 13.02 -10.63
C THR A 334 7.07 11.98 -11.35
N SER A 335 6.97 10.79 -10.76
CA SER A 335 6.26 9.65 -11.31
C SER A 335 5.63 8.82 -10.20
N ILE A 336 4.53 8.13 -10.52
CA ILE A 336 3.83 7.22 -9.63
C ILE A 336 3.32 6.02 -10.43
N ALA A 337 3.34 4.84 -9.83
CA ALA A 337 2.78 3.60 -10.36
C ALA A 337 1.85 3.00 -9.31
N GLN A 338 0.73 2.43 -9.75
CA GLN A 338 0.02 1.43 -8.97
C GLN A 338 0.67 0.07 -9.21
N VAL A 339 0.87 -0.70 -8.14
CA VAL A 339 1.27 -2.11 -8.19
C VAL A 339 0.37 -2.85 -7.20
N PHE A 340 -0.72 -3.39 -7.73
CA PHE A 340 -1.83 -3.98 -6.97
C PHE A 340 -2.34 -3.01 -5.90
N ASP A 341 -2.22 -3.39 -4.62
CA ASP A 341 -2.70 -2.59 -3.49
C ASP A 341 -1.73 -1.45 -3.12
N LEU A 342 -0.50 -1.44 -3.66
CA LEU A 342 0.51 -0.42 -3.36
C LEU A 342 0.56 0.67 -4.43
N SER A 343 0.86 1.87 -3.98
CA SER A 343 1.37 2.96 -4.82
C SER A 343 2.86 3.13 -4.58
N ALA A 344 3.63 3.24 -5.67
CA ALA A 344 5.05 3.54 -5.68
C ALA A 344 5.30 4.87 -6.37
N ALA A 345 5.85 5.85 -5.66
CA ALA A 345 6.14 7.16 -6.21
C ALA A 345 7.59 7.59 -6.01
N SER A 346 8.09 8.40 -6.94
CA SER A 346 9.42 9.01 -6.89
C SER A 346 9.42 10.41 -7.48
N THR A 347 10.32 11.26 -6.98
CA THR A 347 10.65 12.55 -7.60
C THR A 347 12.11 12.90 -7.37
N GLY A 348 12.75 13.57 -8.33
CA GLY A 348 14.13 14.03 -8.23
C GLY A 348 15.18 12.93 -8.37
N LEU A 349 16.26 13.06 -7.60
CA LEU A 349 17.42 12.18 -7.63
C LEU A 349 17.26 11.03 -6.63
N ASN A 350 17.57 9.81 -7.07
CA ASN A 350 17.78 8.67 -6.19
C ASN A 350 19.27 8.49 -5.85
N GLU A 351 19.59 7.59 -4.92
CA GLU A 351 20.96 7.39 -4.47
C GLU A 351 21.87 6.84 -5.57
N LYS A 352 21.34 5.99 -6.45
CA LYS A 352 22.07 5.47 -7.61
C LYS A 352 22.54 6.58 -8.56
N MET A 353 21.70 7.58 -8.81
CA MET A 353 22.04 8.73 -9.64
C MET A 353 23.15 9.57 -8.99
N LEU A 354 23.05 9.82 -7.68
CA LEU A 354 24.04 10.56 -6.92
C LEU A 354 25.40 9.83 -6.89
N ALA A 355 25.38 8.51 -6.65
CA ALA A 355 26.59 7.69 -6.67
C ALA A 355 27.29 7.71 -8.05
N ARG A 356 26.52 7.64 -9.16
CA ARG A 356 27.06 7.78 -10.53
C ARG A 356 27.67 9.16 -10.79
N ALA A 357 27.17 10.19 -10.12
CA ALA A 357 27.74 11.54 -10.14
C ALA A 357 28.93 11.72 -9.19
N GLY A 358 29.42 10.64 -8.57
CA GLY A 358 30.57 10.67 -7.65
C GLY A 358 30.25 11.21 -6.25
N LYS A 359 28.97 11.27 -5.87
CA LYS A 359 28.52 11.74 -4.56
C LYS A 359 28.50 10.62 -3.54
N THR A 360 28.91 10.93 -2.30
CA THR A 360 29.01 9.96 -1.21
C THR A 360 27.94 10.20 -0.14
N ARG A 361 27.22 9.14 0.26
CA ARG A 361 26.23 9.18 1.36
C ARG A 361 26.90 9.63 2.66
N TRP A 362 26.20 10.45 3.45
CA TRP A 362 26.62 11.13 4.68
C TRP A 362 27.75 12.17 4.53
N VAL A 363 28.28 12.37 3.32
CA VAL A 363 29.30 13.41 3.03
C VAL A 363 28.70 14.49 2.13
N ASP A 364 28.21 14.10 0.95
CA ASP A 364 27.58 14.99 0.00
C ASP A 364 26.06 15.06 0.18
N TYR A 365 25.44 13.92 0.46
CA TYR A 365 23.99 13.80 0.63
C TYR A 365 23.65 12.87 1.80
N GLY A 366 22.50 13.08 2.42
CA GLY A 366 21.96 12.22 3.47
C GLY A 366 20.60 11.67 3.08
N ILE A 367 20.14 10.66 3.82
CA ILE A 367 18.79 10.11 3.70
C ILE A 367 18.02 10.13 5.02
N ALA A 368 16.71 10.33 4.93
CA ALA A 368 15.77 10.08 6.02
C ALA A 368 14.78 8.99 5.60
N LEU A 369 14.85 7.83 6.26
CA LEU A 369 14.01 6.66 6.01
C LEU A 369 13.05 6.45 7.19
N LEU A 370 11.75 6.53 6.94
CA LEU A 370 10.71 6.43 7.96
C LEU A 370 9.52 5.60 7.48
N HIS A 371 8.78 5.06 8.46
CA HIS A 371 7.60 4.21 8.23
C HIS A 371 6.34 4.75 8.93
N PRO A 372 5.78 5.88 8.46
CA PRO A 372 4.60 6.48 9.07
C PRO A 372 3.29 5.81 8.63
N MET A 373 2.20 6.19 9.29
CA MET A 373 0.84 5.86 8.85
C MET A 373 0.31 6.95 7.90
N ALA A 374 -0.61 6.59 7.00
CA ALA A 374 -1.23 7.48 6.04
C ALA A 374 -2.09 8.57 6.68
N HIS A 375 -2.63 8.34 7.87
CA HIS A 375 -3.36 9.31 8.67
C HIS A 375 -3.27 8.97 10.17
N ALA A 376 -4.03 9.66 11.01
CA ALA A 376 -3.99 9.47 12.46
C ALA A 376 -4.25 8.00 12.83
N ALA A 377 -3.31 7.37 13.54
CA ALA A 377 -3.35 5.93 13.82
C ALA A 377 -4.55 5.48 14.67
N TYR A 378 -5.18 6.41 15.41
CA TYR A 378 -6.41 6.13 16.19
C TYR A 378 -7.69 6.19 15.33
N TYR A 379 -7.61 6.73 14.12
CA TYR A 379 -8.75 6.78 13.21
C TYR A 379 -8.78 5.49 12.36
N PRO A 380 -9.97 4.93 12.06
CA PRO A 380 -10.10 3.67 11.33
C PRO A 380 -9.32 3.62 10.01
N ALA A 381 -8.92 2.40 9.62
CA ALA A 381 -8.27 2.10 8.34
C ALA A 381 -6.95 2.85 8.06
N ALA A 382 -6.22 3.28 9.09
CA ALA A 382 -4.89 3.83 8.91
C ALA A 382 -3.95 2.76 8.32
N THR A 383 -3.41 3.03 7.12
CA THR A 383 -2.47 2.13 6.44
C THR A 383 -1.04 2.63 6.54
N PRO A 384 -0.03 1.73 6.57
CA PRO A 384 1.36 2.15 6.64
C PRO A 384 1.91 2.59 5.27
N MET A 385 2.94 3.44 5.29
CA MET A 385 3.79 3.73 4.14
C MET A 385 5.26 3.72 4.56
N THR A 386 6.15 3.66 3.58
CA THR A 386 7.59 3.91 3.73
C THR A 386 7.94 5.13 2.91
N LEU A 387 8.61 6.10 3.52
CA LEU A 387 9.10 7.30 2.86
C LEU A 387 10.62 7.36 3.02
N LYS A 388 11.30 7.61 1.91
CA LYS A 388 12.73 7.89 1.84
C LYS A 388 12.92 9.29 1.24
N LEU A 389 13.51 10.19 2.02
CA LEU A 389 13.92 11.52 1.56
C LEU A 389 15.43 11.54 1.32
N VAL A 390 15.87 12.14 0.21
CA VAL A 390 17.28 12.37 -0.11
C VAL A 390 17.53 13.87 -0.08
N PHE A 391 18.57 14.30 0.64
CA PHE A 391 18.87 15.73 0.84
C PHE A 391 20.37 16.02 0.81
N ASP A 392 20.74 17.24 0.46
CA ASP A 392 22.12 17.71 0.40
C ASP A 392 22.67 18.02 1.81
N MET A 393 23.86 17.52 2.13
CA MET A 393 24.47 17.68 3.47
C MET A 393 25.02 19.10 3.73
N GLN A 394 25.27 19.90 2.69
CA GLN A 394 25.89 21.22 2.79
C GLN A 394 24.85 22.33 2.75
N ASN A 395 23.99 22.31 1.73
CA ASN A 395 23.01 23.37 1.48
C ASN A 395 21.59 23.01 1.92
N ARG A 396 21.38 21.80 2.47
CA ARG A 396 20.11 21.32 3.05
C ARG A 396 18.97 21.18 2.03
N LYS A 397 19.22 21.33 0.73
CA LYS A 397 18.20 21.19 -0.33
C LYS A 397 17.65 19.77 -0.35
N VAL A 398 16.37 19.66 -0.66
CA VAL A 398 15.76 18.37 -0.99
C VAL A 398 16.18 17.98 -2.40
N LEU A 399 16.80 16.82 -2.54
CA LEU A 399 17.33 16.32 -3.83
C LEU A 399 16.38 15.32 -4.48
N GLY A 400 15.61 14.58 -3.68
CA GLY A 400 14.62 13.64 -4.18
C GLY A 400 13.86 12.96 -3.05
N ALA A 401 12.81 12.22 -3.42
CA ALA A 401 12.05 11.40 -2.49
C ALA A 401 11.45 10.17 -3.18
N GLN A 402 11.23 9.13 -2.39
CA GLN A 402 10.60 7.89 -2.79
C GLN A 402 9.59 7.46 -1.72
N ILE A 403 8.41 7.04 -2.14
CA ILE A 403 7.34 6.64 -1.23
C ILE A 403 6.67 5.38 -1.75
N VAL A 404 6.52 4.38 -0.89
CA VAL A 404 5.75 3.16 -1.18
C VAL A 404 4.74 2.93 -0.05
N GLY A 405 3.46 2.75 -0.39
CA GLY A 405 2.41 2.53 0.59
C GLY A 405 1.02 2.35 -0.03
N TYR A 406 0.03 2.05 0.80
CA TYR A 406 -1.33 1.74 0.35
C TYR A 406 -2.18 2.99 0.08
N GLU A 407 -1.97 4.07 0.84
CA GLU A 407 -2.80 5.27 0.76
C GLU A 407 -1.99 6.55 0.97
N GLY A 408 -2.40 7.60 0.27
CA GLY A 408 -1.88 8.96 0.45
C GLY A 408 -0.42 9.12 0.05
N VAL A 409 0.10 8.24 -0.80
CA VAL A 409 1.45 8.28 -1.39
C VAL A 409 1.59 9.48 -2.33
N ASP A 410 0.61 9.61 -3.23
CA ASP A 410 0.39 10.72 -4.16
C ASP A 410 0.48 12.09 -3.46
N LYS A 411 -0.29 12.29 -2.37
CA LYS A 411 -0.33 13.54 -1.63
C LYS A 411 1.06 13.95 -1.12
N ARG A 412 1.84 13.01 -0.60
CA ARG A 412 3.15 13.31 0.01
C ARG A 412 4.23 13.50 -1.05
N ILE A 413 4.21 12.73 -2.14
CA ILE A 413 5.17 12.94 -3.22
C ILE A 413 4.95 14.30 -3.89
N ASP A 414 3.69 14.71 -4.09
CA ASP A 414 3.36 16.01 -4.67
C ASP A 414 3.75 17.18 -3.75
N THR A 415 3.54 17.01 -2.44
CA THR A 415 4.00 18.00 -1.45
C THR A 415 5.52 18.19 -1.52
N ILE A 416 6.28 17.10 -1.58
CA ILE A 416 7.76 17.16 -1.66
C ILE A 416 8.20 17.72 -3.01
N ALA A 417 7.62 17.25 -4.11
CA ALA A 417 7.91 17.76 -5.46
C ALA A 417 7.64 19.27 -5.57
N THR A 418 6.60 19.77 -4.91
CA THR A 418 6.29 21.20 -4.85
C THR A 418 7.38 21.97 -4.10
N VAL A 419 7.83 21.47 -2.94
CA VAL A 419 8.94 22.09 -2.20
C VAL A 419 10.21 22.10 -3.05
N MET A 420 10.51 21.01 -3.75
CA MET A 420 11.66 20.91 -4.64
C MET A 420 11.59 21.88 -5.83
N HIS A 421 10.39 22.08 -6.40
CA HIS A 421 10.16 23.06 -7.46
C HIS A 421 10.64 24.45 -7.02
N PHE A 422 10.30 24.88 -5.81
CA PHE A 422 10.75 26.17 -5.27
C PHE A 422 12.16 26.12 -4.65
N HIS A 423 12.99 25.14 -5.04
CA HIS A 423 14.34 24.91 -4.52
C HIS A 423 14.42 24.83 -2.99
N GLY A 424 13.36 24.29 -2.37
CA GLY A 424 13.21 24.24 -0.93
C GLY A 424 14.16 23.26 -0.24
N THR A 425 14.37 23.51 1.05
CA THR A 425 15.23 22.70 1.92
C THR A 425 14.40 21.82 2.83
N VAL A 426 15.07 20.92 3.55
CA VAL A 426 14.45 20.10 4.61
C VAL A 426 13.84 20.95 5.72
N ASP A 427 14.30 22.19 5.91
CA ASP A 427 13.73 23.14 6.87
C ASP A 427 12.36 23.66 6.43
N HIS A 428 12.13 23.78 5.12
CA HIS A 428 10.81 24.13 4.60
C HIS A 428 9.84 22.97 4.85
N LEU A 429 10.24 21.72 4.57
CA LEU A 429 9.42 20.54 4.88
C LEU A 429 9.02 20.46 6.36
N ALA A 430 9.94 20.80 7.27
CA ALA A 430 9.68 20.81 8.71
C ALA A 430 8.68 21.89 9.17
N LYS A 431 8.44 22.94 8.35
CA LYS A 431 7.63 24.12 8.68
C LYS A 431 6.33 24.23 7.91
N LEU A 432 6.05 23.31 6.98
CA LEU A 432 4.82 23.36 6.19
C LEU A 432 3.59 23.36 7.12
N GLU A 433 2.57 24.11 6.73
CA GLU A 433 1.25 24.03 7.36
C GLU A 433 0.32 23.29 6.40
N LEU A 434 -0.03 22.05 6.76
CA LEU A 434 -0.82 21.16 5.91
C LEU A 434 -2.19 20.90 6.54
N ALA A 435 -3.19 20.64 5.69
CA ALA A 435 -4.54 20.35 6.14
C ALA A 435 -4.58 19.10 7.02
N TYR A 436 -5.16 19.23 8.22
CA TYR A 436 -5.26 18.15 9.19
C TYR A 436 -6.69 17.95 9.69
N ALA A 437 -7.20 16.74 9.46
CA ALA A 437 -8.21 16.09 10.29
C ALA A 437 -7.90 14.58 10.33
N PRO A 438 -8.37 13.84 11.35
CA PRO A 438 -8.02 12.43 11.55
C PRO A 438 -8.20 11.50 10.34
N PRO A 439 -9.22 11.65 9.47
CA PRO A 439 -9.39 10.79 8.29
C PRO A 439 -8.34 11.01 7.19
N TYR A 440 -7.64 12.15 7.19
CA TYR A 440 -6.81 12.56 6.06
C TYR A 440 -5.32 12.62 6.40
N ALA A 441 -4.98 12.89 7.65
CA ALA A 441 -3.64 13.29 8.04
C ALA A 441 -3.38 13.02 9.53
N SER A 442 -2.14 13.27 9.95
CA SER A 442 -1.74 13.38 11.36
C SER A 442 -1.37 14.82 11.70
N ALA A 443 -1.44 15.19 12.99
CA ALA A 443 -1.04 16.52 13.45
C ALA A 443 0.40 16.88 13.03
N LYS A 444 1.26 15.88 12.87
CA LYS A 444 2.53 15.95 12.16
C LYS A 444 2.48 14.98 10.99
N GLU A 445 2.36 15.51 9.78
CA GLU A 445 2.43 14.72 8.55
C GLU A 445 3.78 14.00 8.36
N PRO A 446 3.80 12.87 7.61
CA PRO A 446 5.03 12.18 7.18
C PRO A 446 6.13 13.10 6.66
N VAL A 447 5.77 14.14 5.89
CA VAL A 447 6.73 15.09 5.32
C VAL A 447 7.43 15.94 6.39
N HIS A 448 6.74 16.28 7.48
CA HIS A 448 7.37 16.96 8.62
C HIS A 448 8.37 16.05 9.31
N PHE A 449 8.02 14.77 9.52
CA PHE A 449 8.96 13.81 10.12
C PHE A 449 10.20 13.61 9.26
N ALA A 450 10.05 13.58 7.93
CA ALA A 450 11.18 13.55 7.01
C ALA A 450 12.08 14.79 7.19
N GLY A 451 11.48 15.99 7.28
CA GLY A 451 12.18 17.24 7.57
C GLY A 451 12.90 17.22 8.93
N PHE A 452 12.20 16.85 10.01
CA PHE A 452 12.78 16.77 11.36
C PHE A 452 13.94 15.77 11.44
N MET A 453 13.81 14.60 10.80
CA MET A 453 14.89 13.60 10.77
C MET A 453 16.10 14.14 10.03
N ALA A 454 15.91 14.77 8.86
CA ALA A 454 17.00 15.38 8.12
C ALA A 454 17.68 16.51 8.90
N GLN A 455 16.92 17.38 9.57
CA GLN A 455 17.46 18.42 10.47
C GLN A 455 18.32 17.82 11.57
N ASN A 456 17.83 16.77 12.25
CA ASN A 456 18.57 16.09 13.31
C ASN A 456 19.88 15.47 12.79
N ILE A 457 19.91 14.99 11.55
CA ILE A 457 21.14 14.47 10.91
C ILE A 457 22.12 15.61 10.61
N LEU A 458 21.64 16.67 9.97
CA LEU A 458 22.46 17.84 9.61
C LEU A 458 23.04 18.58 10.82
N GLU A 459 22.33 18.55 11.95
CA GLU A 459 22.74 19.18 13.21
C GLU A 459 23.58 18.25 14.10
N GLY A 460 23.84 17.01 13.67
CA GLY A 460 24.63 16.04 14.42
C GLY A 460 23.91 15.48 15.66
N TYR A 461 22.59 15.62 15.74
CA TYR A 461 21.79 15.01 16.81
C TYR A 461 21.51 13.53 16.59
N SER A 462 21.52 13.07 15.34
CA SER A 462 21.35 11.66 14.96
C SER A 462 22.39 11.24 13.91
N HIS A 463 22.91 10.02 14.06
CA HIS A 463 23.93 9.40 13.20
C HIS A 463 23.40 8.08 12.64
N PRO A 464 22.43 8.13 11.70
CA PRO A 464 21.73 6.95 11.21
C PRO A 464 22.68 6.02 10.45
N MET A 465 22.64 4.72 10.71
CA MET A 465 23.31 3.66 9.95
C MET A 465 22.27 2.89 9.15
N THR A 466 22.49 2.69 7.85
CA THR A 466 21.56 1.90 7.03
C THR A 466 21.73 0.40 7.28
N SER A 467 20.72 -0.41 6.94
CA SER A 467 20.84 -1.88 6.99
C SER A 467 21.99 -2.38 6.10
N GLU A 468 22.19 -1.76 4.94
CA GLU A 468 23.28 -2.07 4.01
C GLU A 468 24.65 -1.82 4.65
N GLU A 469 24.84 -0.67 5.28
CA GLU A 469 26.09 -0.33 5.98
C GLU A 469 26.37 -1.29 7.15
N PHE A 470 25.33 -1.67 7.90
CA PHE A 470 25.48 -2.62 8.99
C PHE A 470 25.80 -4.03 8.48
N LEU A 471 25.23 -4.47 7.35
CA LEU A 471 25.56 -5.75 6.73
C LEU A 471 26.99 -5.79 6.18
N ALA A 472 27.50 -4.65 5.71
CA ALA A 472 28.85 -4.56 5.16
C ALA A 472 29.95 -4.67 6.23
N ASP A 473 29.69 -4.19 7.45
CA ASP A 473 30.62 -4.25 8.58
C ASP A 473 29.88 -4.36 9.93
N PRO A 474 29.36 -5.54 10.29
CA PRO A 474 28.57 -5.72 11.50
C PRO A 474 29.42 -5.62 12.78
N ASP A 475 30.73 -5.90 12.68
CA ASP A 475 31.66 -5.90 13.82
C ASP A 475 32.10 -4.47 14.24
N ALA A 476 31.84 -3.46 13.40
CA ALA A 476 32.13 -2.06 13.71
C ALA A 476 31.29 -1.49 14.88
N VAL A 477 30.19 -2.16 15.24
CA VAL A 477 29.22 -1.67 16.24
C VAL A 477 28.73 -2.80 17.15
N ARG A 478 28.35 -2.44 18.39
CA ARG A 478 27.58 -3.32 19.28
C ARG A 478 26.11 -3.02 19.16
N VAL A 479 25.26 -4.03 19.06
CA VAL A 479 23.82 -3.85 18.84
C VAL A 479 23.07 -3.73 20.17
N LEU A 480 22.17 -2.75 20.27
CA LEU A 480 21.28 -2.54 21.41
C LEU A 480 19.81 -2.54 20.95
N ASP A 481 19.06 -3.56 21.38
CA ASP A 481 17.62 -3.64 21.17
C ASP A 481 16.89 -2.88 22.28
N ILE A 482 16.21 -1.78 21.90
CA ILE A 482 15.43 -0.96 22.84
C ILE A 482 13.92 -1.22 22.78
N ARG A 483 13.47 -2.24 22.03
CA ARG A 483 12.07 -2.65 21.97
C ARG A 483 11.58 -3.16 23.32
N GLU A 484 10.28 -3.06 23.59
CA GLU A 484 9.70 -3.55 24.84
C GLU A 484 9.61 -5.09 24.84
N ASP A 485 9.47 -5.69 26.02
CA ASP A 485 9.56 -7.16 26.20
C ASP A 485 8.58 -7.93 25.32
N ILE A 486 7.38 -7.38 25.09
CA ILE A 486 6.37 -7.98 24.22
C ILE A 486 6.80 -8.03 22.75
N GLU A 487 7.52 -7.01 22.26
CA GLU A 487 7.97 -6.94 20.87
C GLU A 487 9.15 -7.87 20.60
N ARG A 488 9.99 -8.13 21.62
CA ARG A 488 11.14 -9.03 21.54
C ARG A 488 10.78 -10.51 21.50
N THR A 489 9.50 -10.84 21.68
CA THR A 489 8.98 -12.17 21.31
C THR A 489 9.15 -12.46 19.82
N SER A 490 9.20 -11.41 18.99
CA SER A 490 9.58 -11.51 17.59
C SER A 490 11.09 -11.32 17.39
N GLU A 491 11.65 -12.07 16.46
CA GLU A 491 13.08 -12.08 16.15
C GLU A 491 13.65 -10.67 15.94
N GLY A 492 14.77 -10.39 16.60
CA GLY A 492 15.52 -9.14 16.53
C GLY A 492 16.80 -9.26 15.70
N LEU A 493 17.68 -8.26 15.80
CA LEU A 493 19.03 -8.35 15.23
C LEU A 493 19.87 -9.36 16.02
N PRO A 494 20.72 -10.15 15.33
CA PRO A 494 21.57 -11.13 15.99
C PRO A 494 22.60 -10.45 16.91
N GLY A 495 22.85 -11.05 18.08
CA GLY A 495 23.85 -10.55 19.03
C GLY A 495 23.46 -9.25 19.75
N ALA A 496 22.19 -8.85 19.72
CA ALA A 496 21.73 -7.65 20.40
C ALA A 496 21.78 -7.77 21.94
N THR A 497 22.20 -6.69 22.59
CA THR A 497 21.99 -6.49 24.02
C THR A 497 20.58 -5.93 24.23
N ASP A 498 19.84 -6.46 25.21
CA ASP A 498 18.43 -6.11 25.43
C ASP A 498 18.26 -5.13 26.58
N ILE A 499 17.90 -3.88 26.28
CA ILE A 499 17.53 -2.89 27.30
C ILE A 499 16.37 -2.05 26.76
N PRO A 500 15.11 -2.32 27.16
CA PRO A 500 13.97 -1.54 26.70
C PRO A 500 14.14 -0.04 26.93
N LEU A 501 13.60 0.76 26.03
CA LEU A 501 13.69 2.22 26.12
C LEU A 501 13.20 2.74 27.47
N THR A 502 12.13 2.16 28.01
CA THR A 502 11.56 2.51 29.32
C THR A 502 12.55 2.34 30.48
N ARG A 503 13.50 1.41 30.35
CA ARG A 503 14.50 1.06 31.38
C ARG A 503 15.90 1.60 31.06
N LEU A 504 16.13 2.10 29.84
CA LEU A 504 17.45 2.50 29.36
C LEU A 504 18.16 3.52 30.26
N ARG A 505 17.44 4.54 30.75
CA ARG A 505 18.04 5.65 31.52
C ARG A 505 18.71 5.19 32.82
N GLU A 506 18.14 4.17 33.45
CA GLU A 506 18.56 3.60 34.73
C GLU A 506 19.58 2.45 34.57
N ASN A 507 19.78 1.96 33.34
CA ASN A 507 20.60 0.78 33.07
C ASN A 507 21.76 1.09 32.10
N THR A 508 22.14 2.36 31.94
CA THR A 508 23.24 2.75 31.03
C THR A 508 24.61 2.25 31.46
N ASP A 509 24.76 1.94 32.74
CA ASP A 509 25.94 1.37 33.39
C ASP A 509 26.22 -0.07 32.96
N GLN A 510 25.25 -0.76 32.36
CA GLN A 510 25.45 -2.07 31.72
C GLN A 510 26.13 -1.97 30.36
N LEU A 511 26.24 -0.76 29.79
CA LEU A 511 26.80 -0.52 28.48
C LEU A 511 28.27 -0.07 28.57
N ASP A 512 29.10 -0.64 27.71
CA ASP A 512 30.49 -0.22 27.53
C ASP A 512 30.58 1.15 26.85
N LYS A 513 31.16 2.14 27.54
CA LYS A 513 31.35 3.51 27.03
C LYS A 513 32.38 3.63 25.92
N ASN A 514 33.28 2.64 25.78
CA ASN A 514 34.33 2.67 24.75
C ASN A 514 33.85 2.12 23.41
N ALA A 515 32.76 1.34 23.42
CA ALA A 515 32.14 0.79 22.22
C ALA A 515 31.26 1.82 21.48
N THR A 516 31.11 1.62 20.18
CA THR A 516 30.08 2.30 19.37
C THR A 516 28.82 1.44 19.39
N TRP A 517 27.69 2.00 19.84
CA TRP A 517 26.42 1.28 19.94
C TRP A 517 25.50 1.60 18.77
N LEU A 518 25.06 0.57 18.05
CA LEU A 518 23.94 0.65 17.11
C LEU A 518 22.64 0.37 17.85
N VAL A 519 21.85 1.41 18.09
CA VAL A 519 20.52 1.29 18.71
C VAL A 519 19.45 1.05 17.65
N TYR A 520 18.50 0.18 17.94
CA TYR A 520 17.37 -0.03 17.03
C TYR A 520 16.05 -0.29 17.77
N CYS A 521 14.95 0.00 17.06
CA CYS A 521 13.59 -0.31 17.49
C CYS A 521 12.81 -0.85 16.29
N GLY A 522 11.48 -0.99 16.39
CA GLY A 522 10.65 -1.43 15.26
C GLY A 522 10.83 -0.59 13.97
N VAL A 523 10.84 0.74 14.07
CA VAL A 523 10.82 1.68 12.91
C VAL A 523 11.83 2.83 12.98
N GLY A 524 12.81 2.78 13.90
CA GLY A 524 13.85 3.81 14.08
C GLY A 524 13.49 5.01 14.99
N LEU A 525 12.20 5.31 15.22
CA LEU A 525 11.78 6.46 16.05
C LEU A 525 12.22 6.36 17.51
N ARG A 526 11.93 5.23 18.18
CA ARG A 526 12.38 4.99 19.57
C ARG A 526 13.90 4.80 19.64
N GLY A 527 14.50 4.28 18.57
CA GLY A 527 15.95 4.21 18.41
C GLY A 527 16.59 5.60 18.48
N TYR A 528 16.03 6.60 17.78
CA TYR A 528 16.47 7.99 17.90
C TYR A 528 16.37 8.51 19.34
N VAL A 529 15.29 8.21 20.07
CA VAL A 529 15.17 8.60 21.49
C VAL A 529 16.29 7.98 22.33
N ALA A 530 16.59 6.69 22.14
CA ALA A 530 17.69 6.01 22.82
C ALA A 530 19.05 6.62 22.46
N GLU A 531 19.28 6.92 21.18
CA GLU A 531 20.48 7.59 20.69
C GLU A 531 20.69 8.91 21.43
N ARG A 532 19.65 9.75 21.54
CA ARG A 532 19.74 11.03 22.25
C ARG A 532 20.04 10.86 23.74
N ILE A 533 19.48 9.84 24.39
CA ILE A 533 19.74 9.54 25.81
C ILE A 533 21.21 9.17 26.02
N LEU A 534 21.73 8.28 25.17
CA LEU A 534 23.08 7.73 25.29
C LEU A 534 24.14 8.76 24.88
N ALA A 535 23.92 9.50 23.79
CA ALA A 535 24.83 10.56 23.35
C ALA A 535 25.03 11.63 24.44
N GLN A 536 23.96 12.05 25.12
CA GLN A 536 24.05 13.01 26.24
C GLN A 536 24.77 12.45 27.48
N LYS A 537 24.88 11.13 27.61
CA LYS A 537 25.65 10.45 28.65
C LYS A 537 27.10 10.11 28.21
N GLY A 538 27.52 10.58 27.03
CA GLY A 538 28.87 10.44 26.50
C GLY A 538 29.15 9.12 25.76
N PHE A 539 28.12 8.37 25.36
CA PHE A 539 28.29 7.19 24.53
C PHE A 539 28.43 7.54 23.06
N LYS A 540 29.21 6.76 22.31
CA LYS A 540 29.21 6.78 20.84
C LYS A 540 28.05 5.93 20.35
N THR A 541 27.12 6.52 19.61
CA THR A 541 25.90 5.84 19.18
C THR A 541 25.57 6.10 17.72
N ARG A 542 24.95 5.11 17.09
CA ARG A 542 24.29 5.19 15.79
C ARG A 542 22.88 4.64 15.91
N ASN A 543 21.97 5.11 15.06
CA ASN A 543 20.59 4.64 15.02
C ASN A 543 20.34 3.83 13.75
N LEU A 544 19.75 2.64 13.83
CA LEU A 544 19.42 1.86 12.65
C LEU A 544 18.30 2.55 11.84
N ALA A 545 18.64 3.02 10.64
CA ALA A 545 17.71 3.75 9.77
C ALA A 545 16.50 2.86 9.39
N GLY A 546 15.28 3.34 9.62
CA GLY A 546 14.05 2.57 9.45
C GLY A 546 13.85 1.42 10.46
N GLY A 547 14.81 1.17 11.37
CA GLY A 547 14.73 0.15 12.41
C GLY A 547 14.61 -1.28 11.87
N LEU A 548 14.05 -2.16 12.70
CA LEU A 548 13.89 -3.59 12.41
C LEU A 548 13.05 -3.84 11.14
N ARG A 549 12.11 -2.96 10.82
CA ARG A 549 11.30 -3.06 9.59
C ARG A 549 12.16 -2.95 8.34
N SER A 550 13.01 -1.94 8.25
CA SER A 550 13.96 -1.82 7.13
C SER A 550 15.05 -2.89 7.13
N TRP A 551 15.47 -3.36 8.31
CA TRP A 551 16.37 -4.50 8.43
C TRP A 551 15.78 -5.76 7.82
N ARG A 552 14.58 -6.18 8.27
CA ARG A 552 13.88 -7.34 7.72
C ARG A 552 13.64 -7.20 6.23
N ASN A 553 13.22 -6.01 5.79
CA ASN A 553 13.10 -5.74 4.37
C ASN A 553 14.42 -6.03 3.64
N ALA A 554 15.56 -5.55 4.14
CA ALA A 554 16.87 -5.80 3.54
C ALA A 554 17.30 -7.29 3.60
N THR A 555 17.07 -8.00 4.70
CA THR A 555 17.65 -9.33 4.93
C THR A 555 16.76 -10.51 4.58
N ASP A 556 15.43 -10.41 4.64
CA ASP A 556 14.63 -11.59 4.34
C ASP A 556 14.77 -11.94 2.86
N PRO A 557 14.82 -13.25 2.52
CA PRO A 557 14.86 -13.69 1.14
C PRO A 557 13.60 -13.25 0.39
N LEU A 558 13.73 -13.10 -0.92
CA LEU A 558 12.62 -12.81 -1.82
C LEU A 558 11.96 -14.10 -2.34
N ASP A 559 12.44 -15.28 -1.94
CA ASP A 559 12.02 -16.54 -2.55
C ASP A 559 10.88 -17.18 -1.76
N ALA A 560 9.67 -17.15 -2.33
CA ALA A 560 8.47 -17.81 -1.79
C ALA A 560 8.59 -19.34 -1.64
N GLN A 561 9.64 -19.97 -2.18
CA GLN A 561 9.80 -21.43 -2.11
C GLN A 561 10.49 -21.93 -0.83
N ASN A 562 11.09 -21.07 0.00
CA ASN A 562 11.87 -21.50 1.17
C ASN A 562 11.74 -20.62 2.43
N ASP A 563 10.69 -19.80 2.58
CA ASP A 563 10.40 -19.19 3.89
C ASP A 563 9.45 -20.11 4.72
N PRO A 564 9.95 -20.80 5.76
CA PRO A 564 9.09 -21.58 6.66
C PRO A 564 8.05 -20.74 7.42
N ARG A 565 8.09 -19.40 7.34
CA ARG A 565 7.15 -18.47 7.98
C ARG A 565 5.99 -18.04 7.08
N GLU A 566 6.00 -18.37 5.79
CA GLU A 566 4.83 -18.16 4.90
C GLU A 566 3.82 -19.32 4.92
N GLN A 567 4.14 -20.44 5.57
CA GLN A 567 3.15 -21.48 5.87
C GLN A 567 2.07 -21.01 6.85
N ASP A 568 2.32 -19.94 7.62
CA ASP A 568 1.35 -19.37 8.57
C ASP A 568 0.43 -18.29 7.96
N LEU A 569 0.71 -17.82 6.73
CA LEU A 569 -0.10 -16.81 6.03
C LEU A 569 -0.86 -17.36 4.82
N THR A 570 -0.59 -18.60 4.37
CA THR A 570 -1.18 -19.20 3.16
C THR A 570 -2.32 -20.20 3.42
N MET A 571 -2.79 -20.37 4.66
CA MET A 571 -3.97 -21.16 5.01
C MET A 571 -5.29 -20.41 4.73
N GLY A 572 -5.47 -19.99 3.48
CA GLY A 572 -6.66 -19.30 2.97
C GLY A 572 -6.86 -19.50 1.47
N LYS A 573 -6.42 -20.63 0.90
CA LYS A 573 -6.69 -20.97 -0.51
C LYS A 573 -7.99 -21.79 -0.61
N PHE A 574 -9.06 -21.19 -1.12
CA PHE A 574 -10.19 -21.93 -1.69
C PHE A 574 -10.10 -21.89 -3.22
N THR A 575 -9.92 -23.05 -3.83
CA THR A 575 -9.99 -23.28 -5.27
C THR A 575 -11.39 -22.95 -5.78
N GLN A 576 -11.52 -21.93 -6.64
CA GLN A 576 -12.70 -21.77 -7.49
C GLN A 576 -12.55 -22.67 -8.72
N THR A 577 -13.21 -23.83 -8.70
CA THR A 577 -13.47 -24.58 -9.93
C THR A 577 -14.61 -23.86 -10.68
N PRO A 578 -14.45 -23.47 -11.96
CA PRO A 578 -15.55 -22.87 -12.71
C PRO A 578 -16.65 -23.91 -12.96
N PRO A 579 -17.94 -23.59 -12.77
CA PRO A 579 -19.00 -24.53 -13.12
C PRO A 579 -19.10 -24.67 -14.63
N ALA A 580 -19.10 -25.93 -15.10
CA ALA A 580 -19.29 -26.31 -16.48
C ALA A 580 -20.65 -25.84 -17.02
N ALA A 581 -20.66 -25.49 -18.31
CA ALA A 581 -21.83 -25.08 -19.06
C ALA A 581 -23.02 -26.03 -18.89
N ALA A 582 -24.13 -25.51 -18.38
CA ALA A 582 -25.44 -26.17 -18.40
C ALA A 582 -26.46 -25.26 -19.07
N GLN A 583 -27.27 -25.89 -19.90
CA GLN A 583 -28.17 -25.33 -20.89
C GLN A 583 -29.28 -24.46 -20.30
N THR A 584 -29.68 -23.46 -21.07
CA THR A 584 -30.85 -22.60 -20.89
C THR A 584 -32.13 -23.36 -20.53
N GLN A 585 -32.69 -23.08 -19.36
CA GLN A 585 -34.12 -23.20 -19.06
C GLN A 585 -34.60 -21.93 -18.35
N PRO A 586 -35.85 -21.49 -18.54
CA PRO A 586 -36.33 -20.23 -18.00
C PRO A 586 -36.47 -20.33 -16.48
N ALA A 587 -35.95 -19.32 -15.77
CA ALA A 587 -36.05 -19.21 -14.33
C ALA A 587 -37.52 -19.18 -13.85
N PRO A 588 -37.90 -19.93 -12.81
CA PRO A 588 -39.12 -19.62 -12.09
C PRO A 588 -38.90 -18.34 -11.27
N ALA A 589 -39.92 -17.48 -11.25
CA ALA A 589 -39.91 -16.20 -10.56
C ALA A 589 -39.40 -16.34 -9.12
N ARG A 590 -38.25 -15.73 -8.82
CA ARG A 590 -37.68 -15.66 -7.47
C ARG A 590 -38.30 -14.47 -6.76
N ALA A 591 -38.89 -14.72 -5.60
CA ALA A 591 -39.48 -13.73 -4.72
C ALA A 591 -38.48 -12.61 -4.36
N GLU A 592 -38.99 -11.40 -4.16
CA GLU A 592 -38.24 -10.20 -3.77
C GLU A 592 -37.26 -10.49 -2.62
N LYS A 593 -35.96 -10.26 -2.84
CA LYS A 593 -34.94 -10.33 -1.78
C LYS A 593 -35.19 -9.20 -0.78
N ALA A 594 -35.39 -9.54 0.49
CA ALA A 594 -35.38 -8.58 1.59
C ALA A 594 -34.04 -7.82 1.61
N LYS A 595 -34.08 -6.50 1.88
CA LYS A 595 -32.89 -5.66 1.98
C LYS A 595 -31.92 -6.24 3.04
N PRO A 596 -30.62 -6.41 2.73
CA PRO A 596 -29.64 -6.86 3.71
C PRO A 596 -29.55 -5.85 4.86
N VAL A 597 -29.54 -6.34 6.09
CA VAL A 597 -29.35 -5.52 7.29
C VAL A 597 -27.84 -5.31 7.45
N SER A 598 -27.40 -4.07 7.58
CA SER A 598 -25.98 -3.73 7.76
C SER A 598 -25.67 -3.50 9.24
N LEU A 599 -24.55 -4.06 9.71
CA LEU A 599 -24.06 -3.95 11.08
C LEU A 599 -22.61 -3.46 11.08
N ASP A 600 -22.38 -2.32 11.72
CA ASP A 600 -21.03 -1.79 11.94
C ASP A 600 -20.48 -2.27 13.30
N ALA A 601 -19.43 -3.08 13.23
CA ALA A 601 -18.64 -3.58 14.35
C ALA A 601 -17.18 -3.07 14.30
N CYS A 602 -16.89 -2.04 13.51
CA CYS A 602 -15.58 -1.40 13.47
C CYS A 602 -15.26 -0.73 14.82
N GLY A 603 -13.97 -0.68 15.16
CA GLY A 603 -13.49 -0.12 16.43
C GLY A 603 -13.69 -1.00 17.67
N LEU A 604 -14.29 -2.19 17.53
CA LEU A 604 -14.38 -3.18 18.61
C LEU A 604 -13.27 -4.21 18.49
N SER A 605 -12.75 -4.66 19.63
CA SER A 605 -11.83 -5.80 19.72
C SER A 605 -12.53 -7.05 20.26
N CYS A 606 -11.94 -8.22 20.05
CA CYS A 606 -12.45 -9.50 20.56
C CYS A 606 -12.86 -9.42 22.05
N PRO A 607 -14.08 -9.86 22.44
CA PRO A 607 -15.07 -10.60 21.67
C PRO A 607 -16.17 -9.73 21.01
N GLY A 608 -16.04 -8.39 21.06
CA GLY A 608 -17.08 -7.42 20.73
C GLY A 608 -17.76 -7.61 19.37
N PRO A 609 -17.03 -7.80 18.25
CA PRO A 609 -17.64 -8.04 16.95
C PRO A 609 -18.58 -9.26 16.93
N ILE A 610 -18.16 -10.39 17.51
CA ILE A 610 -18.95 -11.63 17.51
C ILE A 610 -20.17 -11.52 18.43
N VAL A 611 -20.04 -10.84 19.57
CA VAL A 611 -21.19 -10.57 20.47
C VAL A 611 -22.25 -9.73 19.75
N LYS A 612 -21.84 -8.69 19.02
CA LYS A 612 -22.77 -7.88 18.22
C LYS A 612 -23.43 -8.68 17.10
N VAL A 613 -22.67 -9.52 16.40
CA VAL A 613 -23.21 -10.42 15.36
C VAL A 613 -24.25 -11.36 15.97
N ALA A 614 -23.96 -11.98 17.11
CA ALA A 614 -24.87 -12.90 17.77
C ALA A 614 -26.17 -12.22 18.23
N ALA A 615 -26.09 -10.99 18.73
CA ALA A 615 -27.27 -10.19 19.09
C ALA A 615 -28.12 -9.84 17.85
N ALA A 616 -27.49 -9.31 16.78
CA ALA A 616 -28.18 -8.94 15.55
C ALA A 616 -28.81 -10.16 14.83
N MET A 617 -28.13 -11.32 14.85
CA MET A 617 -28.64 -12.53 14.22
C MET A 617 -29.86 -13.11 14.95
N LYS A 618 -30.00 -12.91 16.27
CA LYS A 618 -31.20 -13.31 17.02
C LYS A 618 -32.45 -12.57 16.52
N GLU A 619 -32.32 -11.30 16.14
CA GLU A 619 -33.43 -10.44 15.70
C GLU A 619 -33.82 -10.63 14.23
N LEU A 620 -32.97 -11.27 13.41
CA LEU A 620 -33.26 -11.53 12.00
C LEU A 620 -34.28 -12.68 11.80
N PRO A 621 -35.14 -12.64 10.76
CA PRO A 621 -35.94 -13.80 10.37
C PRO A 621 -35.07 -14.88 9.71
N ASP A 622 -35.51 -16.13 9.73
CA ASP A 622 -34.80 -17.24 9.07
C ASP A 622 -34.64 -16.97 7.57
N GLY A 623 -33.43 -17.20 7.06
CA GLY A 623 -33.05 -16.84 5.68
C GLY A 623 -32.66 -15.37 5.47
N GLY A 624 -32.78 -14.51 6.49
CA GLY A 624 -32.34 -13.11 6.45
C GLY A 624 -30.82 -12.97 6.36
N VAL A 625 -30.35 -11.92 5.66
CA VAL A 625 -28.93 -11.66 5.40
C VAL A 625 -28.43 -10.45 6.21
N LEU A 626 -27.31 -10.63 6.90
CA LEU A 626 -26.59 -9.64 7.71
C LEU A 626 -25.23 -9.35 7.05
N THR A 627 -24.96 -8.10 6.73
CA THR A 627 -23.63 -7.64 6.29
C THR A 627 -22.93 -6.94 7.45
N VAL A 628 -21.75 -7.43 7.84
CA VAL A 628 -21.02 -6.97 9.02
C VAL A 628 -19.67 -6.40 8.60
N SER A 629 -19.34 -5.19 9.04
CA SER A 629 -18.01 -4.60 8.85
C SER A 629 -17.26 -4.55 10.18
N ALA A 630 -16.01 -4.99 10.21
CA ALA A 630 -15.14 -4.95 11.39
C ALA A 630 -13.69 -4.63 11.03
N THR A 631 -12.98 -4.01 11.97
CA THR A 631 -11.54 -3.67 11.85
C THR A 631 -10.66 -4.57 12.71
N ASP A 632 -11.25 -5.48 13.50
CA ASP A 632 -10.51 -6.44 14.32
C ASP A 632 -9.84 -7.49 13.41
N PRO A 633 -8.51 -7.67 13.44
CA PRO A 633 -7.80 -8.62 12.58
C PRO A 633 -8.20 -10.09 12.79
N GLY A 634 -8.74 -10.45 13.95
CA GLY A 634 -9.22 -11.80 14.28
C GLY A 634 -10.61 -12.10 13.70
N PHE A 635 -11.40 -11.07 13.38
CA PHE A 635 -12.80 -11.20 13.01
C PHE A 635 -13.04 -12.16 11.83
N SER A 636 -12.17 -12.20 10.81
CA SER A 636 -12.37 -13.08 9.65
C SER A 636 -12.32 -14.57 10.02
N ARG A 637 -11.52 -14.95 11.03
CA ARG A 637 -11.45 -16.33 11.53
C ARG A 637 -12.56 -16.62 12.54
N ASP A 638 -12.84 -15.64 13.38
CA ASP A 638 -13.86 -15.75 14.43
C ASP A 638 -15.27 -15.87 13.83
N ILE A 639 -15.56 -15.11 12.76
CA ILE A 639 -16.89 -15.08 12.14
C ILE A 639 -17.23 -16.39 11.42
N GLN A 640 -16.24 -17.03 10.79
CA GLN A 640 -16.37 -18.36 10.21
C GLN A 640 -16.64 -19.39 11.31
N SER A 641 -15.80 -19.40 12.35
CA SER A 641 -15.93 -20.31 13.49
C SER A 641 -17.26 -20.13 14.22
N TRP A 642 -17.77 -18.91 14.26
CA TRP A 642 -19.08 -18.59 14.85
C TRP A 642 -20.24 -19.10 13.99
N ALA A 643 -20.20 -18.91 12.66
CA ALA A 643 -21.22 -19.41 11.75
C ALA A 643 -21.33 -20.95 11.84
N ASP A 644 -20.20 -21.65 11.82
CA ASP A 644 -20.12 -23.11 11.91
C ASP A 644 -20.67 -23.65 13.23
N ASN A 645 -20.38 -22.99 14.37
CA ASN A 645 -20.85 -23.44 15.68
C ASN A 645 -22.31 -23.08 15.97
N THR A 646 -22.88 -22.07 15.30
CA THR A 646 -24.25 -21.58 15.56
C THR A 646 -25.28 -22.05 14.53
N GLY A 647 -24.84 -22.77 13.47
CA GLY A 647 -25.72 -23.27 12.42
C GLY A 647 -26.21 -22.18 11.44
N ASN A 648 -25.44 -21.09 11.32
CA ASN A 648 -25.68 -20.01 10.35
C ASN A 648 -24.73 -20.15 9.15
N THR A 649 -25.09 -19.57 8.01
CA THR A 649 -24.31 -19.70 6.77
C THR A 649 -23.49 -18.45 6.50
N LEU A 650 -22.17 -18.57 6.36
CA LEU A 650 -21.32 -17.46 5.88
C LEU A 650 -21.34 -17.43 4.35
N LEU A 651 -21.87 -16.36 3.77
CA LEU A 651 -22.02 -16.18 2.32
C LEU A 651 -20.73 -15.65 1.67
N GLY A 652 -19.96 -14.85 2.39
CA GLY A 652 -18.68 -14.33 1.90
C GLY A 652 -17.96 -13.44 2.90
N VAL A 653 -16.65 -13.35 2.76
CA VAL A 653 -15.79 -12.40 3.51
C VAL A 653 -14.90 -11.69 2.51
N ASN A 654 -14.89 -10.36 2.56
CA ASN A 654 -14.03 -9.51 1.76
C ASN A 654 -13.15 -8.65 2.68
N LYS A 655 -11.90 -8.43 2.27
CA LYS A 655 -10.97 -7.54 2.96
C LYS A 655 -10.53 -6.47 1.98
N GLN A 656 -10.90 -5.23 2.26
CA GLN A 656 -10.52 -4.08 1.43
C GLN A 656 -10.05 -2.95 2.34
N LYS A 657 -8.88 -2.37 2.04
CA LYS A 657 -8.31 -1.22 2.78
C LYS A 657 -8.26 -1.42 4.32
N GLY A 658 -7.99 -2.64 4.78
CA GLY A 658 -7.90 -2.96 6.22
C GLY A 658 -9.23 -3.13 6.95
N ILE A 659 -10.38 -3.05 6.26
CA ILE A 659 -11.71 -3.37 6.79
C ILE A 659 -12.10 -4.77 6.31
N ILE A 660 -12.58 -5.60 7.24
CA ILE A 660 -13.11 -6.94 6.96
C ILE A 660 -14.64 -6.80 6.89
N THR A 661 -15.22 -7.17 5.76
CA THR A 661 -16.68 -7.21 5.57
C THR A 661 -17.12 -8.65 5.39
N ALA A 662 -18.07 -9.12 6.20
CA ALA A 662 -18.60 -10.48 6.17
C ALA A 662 -20.12 -10.46 5.90
N GLU A 663 -20.61 -11.32 5.01
CA GLU A 663 -22.05 -11.52 4.76
C GLU A 663 -22.49 -12.86 5.36
N LEU A 664 -23.49 -12.83 6.25
CA LEU A 664 -24.03 -14.00 6.93
C LEU A 664 -25.52 -14.15 6.64
N GLN A 665 -26.00 -15.39 6.55
CA GLN A 665 -27.40 -15.73 6.46
C GLN A 665 -27.84 -16.52 7.70
N LYS A 666 -29.02 -16.19 8.24
CA LYS A 666 -29.61 -16.95 9.34
C LYS A 666 -30.10 -18.32 8.86
N GLY A 667 -29.58 -19.38 9.46
CA GLY A 667 -29.90 -20.78 9.10
C GLY A 667 -29.05 -21.35 7.96
N THR A 668 -29.31 -22.60 7.58
CA THR A 668 -28.60 -23.34 6.52
C THR A 668 -29.37 -23.33 5.20
N GLU A 669 -28.66 -23.18 4.09
CA GLU A 669 -29.23 -23.21 2.73
C GLU A 669 -29.60 -24.65 2.31
N THR A 670 -30.59 -25.27 2.97
CA THR A 670 -31.28 -26.47 2.48
C THR A 670 -32.75 -26.48 2.91
N ALA A 671 -33.63 -26.81 1.96
CA ALA A 671 -35.09 -26.92 2.09
C ALA A 671 -35.55 -27.76 3.32
N PRO A 672 -36.79 -27.60 3.81
CA PRO A 672 -37.21 -28.13 5.11
C PRO A 672 -37.25 -29.66 5.10
N VAL A 673 -36.30 -30.28 5.79
CA VAL A 673 -36.39 -31.69 6.17
C VAL A 673 -37.22 -31.78 7.45
N GLN A 674 -38.14 -32.74 7.47
CA GLN A 674 -39.11 -33.02 8.54
C GLN A 674 -38.49 -33.13 9.94
N PRO A 675 -39.28 -32.90 11.01
CA PRO A 675 -38.79 -32.78 12.38
C PRO A 675 -38.41 -34.15 12.94
N ASN A 676 -37.17 -34.57 12.71
CA ASN A 676 -36.53 -35.58 13.53
C ASN A 676 -35.70 -34.88 14.61
N THR A 677 -36.27 -34.90 15.80
CA THR A 677 -35.66 -34.58 17.09
C THR A 677 -34.29 -35.23 17.25
N THR A 678 -33.25 -34.41 17.26
CA THR A 678 -32.28 -34.30 18.36
C THR A 678 -31.44 -33.07 18.06
N ALA A 679 -31.63 -32.00 18.84
CA ALA A 679 -30.74 -30.85 18.79
C ALA A 679 -29.31 -31.33 19.01
N ALA A 680 -28.35 -30.83 18.23
CA ALA A 680 -26.94 -31.10 18.48
C ALA A 680 -26.63 -30.80 19.96
N PRO A 681 -25.86 -31.66 20.66
CA PRO A 681 -25.61 -31.47 22.08
C PRO A 681 -24.96 -30.10 22.30
N VAL A 682 -25.59 -29.27 23.15
CA VAL A 682 -25.03 -27.98 23.55
C VAL A 682 -23.68 -28.25 24.19
N LYS A 683 -22.61 -27.71 23.61
CA LYS A 683 -21.25 -27.88 24.13
C LYS A 683 -21.14 -27.11 25.45
N GLU A 684 -20.82 -27.79 26.55
CA GLU A 684 -20.64 -27.14 27.85
C GLU A 684 -19.17 -26.82 28.13
N LYS A 685 -18.87 -25.66 28.70
CA LYS A 685 -17.52 -25.16 29.03
C LYS A 685 -17.45 -24.79 30.50
N THR A 686 -16.52 -25.35 31.26
CA THR A 686 -16.37 -25.02 32.68
C THR A 686 -15.04 -24.32 32.97
N MET A 687 -15.10 -23.24 33.75
CA MET A 687 -13.95 -22.41 34.12
C MET A 687 -13.86 -22.32 35.65
N ILE A 688 -12.72 -22.68 36.22
CA ILE A 688 -12.44 -22.55 37.64
C ILE A 688 -11.60 -21.30 37.84
N VAL A 689 -12.18 -20.26 38.43
CA VAL A 689 -11.54 -18.96 38.66
C VAL A 689 -11.04 -18.89 40.09
N PHE A 690 -9.74 -19.08 40.26
CA PHE A 690 -9.06 -19.03 41.55
C PHE A 690 -8.44 -17.66 41.82
N SER A 691 -7.95 -16.99 40.77
CA SER A 691 -7.28 -15.69 40.94
C SER A 691 -8.27 -14.53 41.10
N GLY A 692 -7.92 -13.57 41.97
CA GLY A 692 -8.60 -12.28 42.12
C GLY A 692 -7.91 -11.12 41.39
N ASP A 693 -6.90 -11.40 40.57
CA ASP A 693 -6.17 -10.37 39.82
C ASP A 693 -7.02 -9.82 38.66
N LEU A 694 -6.97 -8.51 38.43
CA LEU A 694 -7.79 -7.79 37.44
C LEU A 694 -7.60 -8.32 36.02
N ASP A 695 -6.36 -8.52 35.57
CA ASP A 695 -6.00 -9.00 34.24
C ASP A 695 -6.49 -10.43 33.97
N LYS A 696 -6.39 -11.31 34.97
CA LYS A 696 -6.89 -12.69 34.86
C LYS A 696 -8.42 -12.73 34.86
N ALA A 697 -9.07 -11.89 35.68
CA ALA A 697 -10.52 -11.75 35.68
C ALA A 697 -11.04 -11.25 34.33
N ILE A 698 -10.39 -10.25 33.72
CA ILE A 698 -10.75 -9.75 32.38
C ILE A 698 -10.64 -10.90 31.35
N ALA A 699 -9.53 -11.63 31.35
CA ALA A 699 -9.34 -12.76 30.45
C ALA A 699 -10.42 -13.84 30.62
N SER A 700 -10.76 -14.21 31.87
CA SER A 700 -11.82 -15.19 32.14
C SER A 700 -13.17 -14.78 31.54
N PHE A 701 -13.57 -13.52 31.72
CA PHE A 701 -14.87 -13.05 31.22
C PHE A 701 -14.88 -12.77 29.71
N ILE A 702 -13.74 -12.42 29.09
CA ILE A 702 -13.62 -12.37 27.62
C ILE A 702 -13.86 -13.76 27.02
N ILE A 703 -13.20 -14.78 27.58
CA ILE A 703 -13.35 -16.17 27.11
C ILE A 703 -14.78 -16.67 27.35
N ALA A 704 -15.37 -16.38 28.51
CA ALA A 704 -16.73 -16.79 28.84
C ALA A 704 -17.77 -16.18 27.89
N ASN A 705 -17.68 -14.87 27.62
CA ASN A 705 -18.57 -14.18 26.68
C ASN A 705 -18.39 -14.67 25.23
N GLY A 706 -17.15 -14.92 24.81
CA GLY A 706 -16.89 -15.52 23.49
C GLY A 706 -17.50 -16.92 23.36
N ALA A 707 -17.32 -17.78 24.38
CA ALA A 707 -17.90 -19.11 24.40
C ALA A 707 -19.44 -19.09 24.40
N ALA A 708 -20.06 -18.20 25.18
CA ALA A 708 -21.50 -18.02 25.22
C ALA A 708 -22.05 -17.49 23.88
N ALA A 709 -21.37 -16.53 23.26
CA ALA A 709 -21.73 -16.01 21.94
C ALA A 709 -21.65 -17.07 20.83
N MET A 710 -20.76 -18.06 20.97
CA MET A 710 -20.66 -19.25 20.12
C MET A 710 -21.73 -20.32 20.41
N GLY A 711 -22.69 -20.06 21.31
CA GLY A 711 -23.78 -20.98 21.64
C GLY A 711 -23.40 -22.08 22.64
N ASN A 712 -22.27 -21.96 23.34
CA ASN A 712 -21.90 -22.91 24.40
C ASN A 712 -22.62 -22.55 25.70
N GLN A 713 -22.97 -23.55 26.49
CA GLN A 713 -23.32 -23.35 27.90
C GLN A 713 -22.03 -23.18 28.69
N VAL A 714 -21.95 -22.14 29.52
CA VAL A 714 -20.71 -21.81 30.24
C VAL A 714 -20.97 -21.79 31.74
N ASN A 715 -20.16 -22.53 32.48
CA ASN A 715 -20.16 -22.58 33.94
C ASN A 715 -18.85 -21.98 34.47
N MET A 716 -18.92 -20.99 35.36
CA MET A 716 -17.76 -20.38 36.00
C MET A 716 -17.82 -20.60 37.51
N PHE A 717 -16.87 -21.36 38.05
CA PHE A 717 -16.76 -21.66 39.48
C PHE A 717 -15.68 -20.80 40.14
N PHE A 718 -16.08 -19.90 41.04
CA PHE A 718 -15.20 -18.96 41.74
C PHE A 718 -14.84 -19.47 43.12
N THR A 719 -13.55 -19.52 43.41
CA THR A 719 -13.03 -20.00 44.70
C THR A 719 -11.86 -19.15 45.17
N PHE A 720 -11.57 -19.18 46.48
CA PHE A 720 -10.53 -18.37 47.12
C PHE A 720 -10.54 -16.91 46.64
N TRP A 721 -9.42 -16.40 46.13
CA TRP A 721 -9.28 -14.99 45.77
C TRP A 721 -10.21 -14.55 44.63
N GLY A 722 -10.61 -15.46 43.75
CA GLY A 722 -11.58 -15.22 42.68
C GLY A 722 -12.95 -14.79 43.19
N LEU A 723 -13.34 -15.15 44.42
CA LEU A 723 -14.60 -14.69 45.02
C LEU A 723 -14.68 -13.16 45.14
N ASN A 724 -13.54 -12.47 45.24
CA ASN A 724 -13.53 -11.01 45.34
C ASN A 724 -14.04 -10.32 44.07
N ILE A 725 -13.99 -11.00 42.91
CA ILE A 725 -14.52 -10.50 41.64
C ILE A 725 -16.05 -10.35 41.72
N LEU A 726 -16.72 -11.28 42.40
CA LEU A 726 -18.18 -11.37 42.52
C LEU A 726 -18.77 -10.55 43.67
N ARG A 727 -17.97 -9.84 44.46
CA ARG A 727 -18.48 -9.05 45.59
C ARG A 727 -19.14 -7.76 45.11
N LYS A 728 -20.22 -7.36 45.79
CA LYS A 728 -20.82 -6.03 45.60
C LYS A 728 -19.80 -4.93 45.94
N PRO A 729 -19.73 -3.86 45.13
CA PRO A 729 -18.84 -2.74 45.41
C PRO A 729 -19.29 -1.93 46.65
N GLU A 730 -20.58 -1.97 47.01
CA GLU A 730 -21.12 -1.30 48.19
C GLU A 730 -20.88 -2.08 49.50
N PRO A 731 -20.67 -1.38 50.63
CA PRO A 731 -20.61 -2.03 51.94
C PRO A 731 -21.99 -2.58 52.35
N VAL A 732 -22.07 -3.88 52.61
CA VAL A 732 -23.28 -4.55 53.13
C VAL A 732 -23.09 -4.85 54.62
N SER A 733 -24.07 -4.49 55.45
CA SER A 733 -24.03 -4.73 56.90
C SER A 733 -24.46 -6.16 57.22
N VAL A 734 -23.51 -7.00 57.64
CA VAL A 734 -23.74 -8.40 58.00
C VAL A 734 -23.04 -8.74 59.32
N SER A 735 -23.60 -9.67 60.10
CA SER A 735 -23.02 -10.12 61.36
C SER A 735 -21.80 -11.02 61.09
N LYS A 736 -20.63 -10.65 61.63
CA LYS A 736 -19.36 -11.37 61.44
C LYS A 736 -18.55 -11.43 62.74
N ASP A 737 -17.82 -12.52 62.92
CA ASP A 737 -16.89 -12.68 64.04
C ASP A 737 -15.61 -11.83 63.86
N PHE A 738 -14.85 -11.61 64.93
CA PHE A 738 -13.71 -10.68 64.95
C PHE A 738 -12.69 -10.93 63.83
N MET A 739 -12.33 -12.20 63.59
CA MET A 739 -11.40 -12.59 62.52
C MET A 739 -11.99 -12.35 61.12
N GLN A 740 -13.27 -12.66 60.92
CA GLN A 740 -13.97 -12.45 59.64
C GLN A 740 -14.12 -10.96 59.30
N LYS A 741 -14.32 -10.09 60.31
CA LYS A 741 -14.31 -8.63 60.12
C LYS A 741 -12.95 -8.11 59.65
N MET A 742 -11.86 -8.67 60.18
CA MET A 742 -10.51 -8.31 59.76
C MET A 742 -10.24 -8.71 58.30
N PHE A 743 -10.53 -9.96 57.94
CA PHE A 743 -10.39 -10.44 56.55
C PHE A 743 -11.26 -9.64 55.56
N ALA A 744 -12.54 -9.40 55.88
CA ALA A 744 -13.46 -8.65 55.02
C ALA A 744 -13.05 -7.17 54.79
N THR A 745 -12.20 -6.61 55.66
CA THR A 745 -11.67 -5.25 55.55
C THR A 745 -10.38 -5.20 54.72
N MET A 746 -9.56 -6.25 54.76
CA MET A 746 -8.31 -6.33 53.99
C MET A 746 -8.50 -6.76 52.53
N MET A 747 -9.60 -7.45 52.21
CA MET A 747 -9.84 -7.96 50.85
C MET A 747 -10.53 -6.95 49.93
N PRO A 748 -10.21 -6.95 48.62
CA PRO A 748 -10.88 -6.12 47.62
C PRO A 748 -12.40 -6.32 47.62
N ARG A 749 -13.12 -5.22 47.39
CA ARG A 749 -14.59 -5.22 47.27
C ARG A 749 -14.97 -4.97 45.81
N GLY A 750 -15.30 -6.05 45.11
CA GLY A 750 -15.75 -6.05 43.73
C GLY A 750 -14.63 -5.78 42.71
N SER A 751 -15.00 -5.96 41.45
CA SER A 751 -14.16 -5.82 40.25
C SER A 751 -13.36 -4.51 40.16
N LYS A 752 -13.92 -3.40 40.66
CA LYS A 752 -13.27 -2.07 40.61
C LYS A 752 -12.04 -1.92 41.51
N ARG A 753 -11.90 -2.75 42.54
CA ARG A 753 -10.79 -2.67 43.52
C ARG A 753 -9.72 -3.74 43.31
N LEU A 754 -9.80 -4.51 42.23
CA LEU A 754 -8.83 -5.55 41.91
C LEU A 754 -7.50 -4.93 41.45
N GLY A 755 -6.40 -5.49 41.96
CA GLY A 755 -5.05 -5.16 41.52
C GLY A 755 -4.64 -6.00 40.31
N LEU A 756 -3.66 -5.53 39.54
CA LEU A 756 -3.04 -6.38 38.51
C LEU A 756 -2.13 -7.44 39.11
N SER A 757 -2.05 -8.60 38.46
CA SER A 757 -1.19 -9.72 38.84
C SER A 757 0.29 -9.35 38.85
N LYS A 758 0.68 -8.42 37.96
CA LYS A 758 2.02 -7.82 37.86
C LYS A 758 1.86 -6.32 37.58
N MET A 759 2.85 -5.52 37.97
CA MET A 759 2.89 -4.08 37.66
C MET A 759 1.69 -3.28 38.20
N ASN A 760 1.18 -3.63 39.39
CA ASN A 760 0.04 -2.95 39.99
C ASN A 760 0.35 -1.49 40.41
N PHE A 761 1.60 -1.15 40.73
CA PHE A 761 2.08 0.20 41.10
C PHE A 761 1.15 0.96 42.07
N LEU A 762 0.84 0.35 43.23
CA LEU A 762 -0.10 0.91 44.22
C LEU A 762 -1.48 1.29 43.63
N GLY A 763 -1.94 0.58 42.59
CA GLY A 763 -3.22 0.79 41.90
C GLY A 763 -3.12 1.59 40.60
N ALA A 764 -1.98 2.23 40.30
CA ALA A 764 -1.79 2.98 39.05
C ALA A 764 -1.81 2.06 37.82
N GLY A 765 -1.32 0.83 37.95
CA GLY A 765 -1.40 -0.19 36.89
C GLY A 765 -2.84 -0.54 36.52
N SER A 766 -3.69 -0.79 37.53
CA SER A 766 -5.13 -1.07 37.32
C SER A 766 -5.87 0.10 36.65
N ALA A 767 -5.50 1.34 36.95
CA ALA A 767 -6.07 2.50 36.27
C ALA A 767 -5.60 2.62 34.81
N MET A 768 -4.30 2.37 34.57
CA MET A 768 -3.71 2.41 33.24
C MET A 768 -4.29 1.35 32.32
N ILE A 769 -4.39 0.09 32.76
CA ILE A 769 -4.92 -0.99 31.91
C ILE A 769 -6.40 -0.75 31.57
N ARG A 770 -7.20 -0.23 32.50
CA ARG A 770 -8.62 0.10 32.27
C ARG A 770 -8.75 1.22 31.23
N LYS A 771 -7.88 2.22 31.30
CA LYS A 771 -7.82 3.28 30.28
C LYS A 771 -7.37 2.74 28.92
N THR A 772 -6.34 1.90 28.88
CA THR A 772 -5.89 1.27 27.63
C THR A 772 -6.99 0.39 27.03
N MET A 773 -7.73 -0.36 27.84
CA MET A 773 -8.87 -1.14 27.37
C MET A 773 -9.95 -0.26 26.73
N GLU A 774 -10.30 0.85 27.38
CA GLU A 774 -11.24 1.84 26.83
C GLU A 774 -10.72 2.42 25.50
N ASP A 775 -9.43 2.80 25.44
CA ASP A 775 -8.77 3.32 24.25
C ASP A 775 -8.69 2.30 23.10
N GLN A 776 -8.72 0.99 23.41
CA GLN A 776 -8.72 -0.12 22.45
C GLN A 776 -10.14 -0.67 22.18
N GLY A 777 -11.20 -0.04 22.71
CA GLY A 777 -12.59 -0.51 22.49
C GLY A 777 -12.91 -1.85 23.17
N ILE A 778 -12.18 -2.20 24.23
CA ILE A 778 -12.43 -3.39 25.06
C ILE A 778 -13.34 -2.99 26.24
N ASP A 779 -14.43 -3.73 26.43
CA ASP A 779 -15.36 -3.53 27.52
C ASP A 779 -14.72 -3.64 28.91
N SER A 780 -15.17 -2.81 29.84
CA SER A 780 -14.77 -2.90 31.25
C SER A 780 -15.13 -4.27 31.85
N LEU A 781 -14.37 -4.73 32.86
CA LEU A 781 -14.68 -5.99 33.56
C LEU A 781 -16.12 -6.04 34.08
N GLU A 782 -16.65 -4.90 34.52
CA GLU A 782 -18.04 -4.76 34.97
C GLU A 782 -19.05 -4.98 33.83
N SER A 783 -18.76 -4.45 32.64
CA SER A 783 -19.54 -4.68 31.42
C SER A 783 -19.47 -6.15 31.01
N LEU A 784 -18.28 -6.75 31.03
CA LEU A 784 -18.07 -8.15 30.68
C LEU A 784 -18.79 -9.12 31.64
N ILE A 785 -18.79 -8.85 32.96
CA ILE A 785 -19.55 -9.64 33.94
C ILE A 785 -21.05 -9.57 33.63
N LYS A 786 -21.56 -8.37 33.36
CA LYS A 786 -22.98 -8.18 33.03
C LYS A 786 -23.36 -8.90 31.74
N GLN A 787 -22.55 -8.77 30.69
CA GLN A 787 -22.74 -9.47 29.42
C GLN A 787 -22.78 -10.98 29.62
N ALA A 788 -21.93 -11.53 30.50
CA ALA A 788 -21.91 -12.97 30.78
C ALA A 788 -23.21 -13.41 31.46
N ILE A 789 -23.70 -12.66 32.45
CA ILE A 789 -24.98 -12.93 33.12
C ILE A 789 -26.15 -12.83 32.12
N ASP A 790 -26.19 -11.76 31.32
CA ASP A 790 -27.23 -11.54 30.30
C ASP A 790 -27.20 -12.62 29.20
N ALA A 791 -26.02 -13.18 28.92
CA ALA A 791 -25.81 -14.30 28.01
C ALA A 791 -26.11 -15.68 28.62
N GLY A 792 -26.48 -15.77 29.89
CA GLY A 792 -26.84 -17.01 30.58
C GLY A 792 -25.64 -17.82 31.10
N VAL A 793 -24.48 -17.21 31.29
CA VAL A 793 -23.32 -17.85 31.93
C VAL A 793 -23.62 -18.09 33.41
N LYS A 794 -23.49 -19.34 33.88
CA LYS A 794 -23.73 -19.73 35.27
C LYS A 794 -22.51 -19.36 36.14
N LEU A 795 -22.68 -18.45 37.09
CA LEU A 795 -21.63 -18.05 38.03
C LEU A 795 -21.86 -18.74 39.39
N THR A 796 -20.91 -19.57 39.84
CA THR A 796 -21.02 -20.34 41.09
C THR A 796 -19.94 -19.92 42.09
N ALA A 797 -20.30 -19.48 43.29
CA ALA A 797 -19.40 -19.17 44.39
C ALA A 797 -19.18 -20.38 45.31
N CYS A 798 -17.93 -20.68 45.63
CA CYS A 798 -17.57 -21.81 46.49
C CYS A 798 -17.91 -21.57 47.98
N GLN A 799 -18.85 -22.32 48.53
CA GLN A 799 -19.30 -22.22 49.94
C GLN A 799 -18.12 -22.32 50.94
N MET A 800 -17.25 -23.32 50.79
CA MET A 800 -16.10 -23.50 51.70
C MET A 800 -15.17 -22.28 51.69
N SER A 801 -14.89 -21.73 50.50
CA SER A 801 -14.05 -20.54 50.37
C SER A 801 -14.73 -19.29 50.94
N MET A 802 -16.05 -19.17 50.79
CA MET A 802 -16.85 -18.13 51.43
C MET A 802 -16.76 -18.19 52.95
N ASP A 803 -16.88 -19.39 53.54
CA ASP A 803 -16.78 -19.60 54.99
C ASP A 803 -15.38 -19.23 55.53
N VAL A 804 -14.33 -19.68 54.83
CA VAL A 804 -12.92 -19.39 55.18
C VAL A 804 -12.61 -17.89 55.10
N MET A 805 -13.13 -17.21 54.08
CA MET A 805 -12.88 -15.79 53.84
C MET A 805 -13.89 -14.87 54.55
N GLY A 806 -14.89 -15.45 55.23
CA GLY A 806 -15.95 -14.70 55.90
C GLY A 806 -16.77 -13.84 54.95
N ILE A 807 -17.08 -14.34 53.74
CA ILE A 807 -17.94 -13.69 52.74
C ILE A 807 -19.33 -14.32 52.81
N THR A 808 -20.37 -13.51 52.91
CA THR A 808 -21.77 -13.97 52.95
C THR A 808 -22.44 -13.81 51.58
N GLU A 809 -23.50 -14.58 51.30
CA GLU A 809 -24.28 -14.48 50.06
C GLU A 809 -24.79 -13.07 49.77
N GLN A 810 -25.19 -12.35 50.83
CA GLN A 810 -25.68 -10.97 50.76
C GLN A 810 -24.63 -9.97 50.25
N GLU A 811 -23.34 -10.34 50.29
CA GLU A 811 -22.22 -9.55 49.77
C GLU A 811 -21.86 -9.86 48.30
N LEU A 812 -22.51 -10.82 47.65
CA LEU A 812 -22.26 -11.19 46.24
C LEU A 812 -23.21 -10.45 45.29
N ILE A 813 -22.78 -10.18 44.05
CA ILE A 813 -23.62 -9.59 43.00
C ILE A 813 -24.82 -10.51 42.67
N GLU A 814 -25.89 -9.93 42.14
CA GLU A 814 -27.09 -10.68 41.76
C GLU A 814 -26.76 -11.67 40.61
N GLY A 815 -27.39 -12.84 40.63
CA GLY A 815 -27.18 -13.90 39.63
C GLY A 815 -26.06 -14.91 39.93
N VAL A 816 -25.47 -14.87 41.13
CA VAL A 816 -24.46 -15.85 41.59
C VAL A 816 -25.13 -16.96 42.40
N GLU A 817 -24.86 -18.22 42.03
CA GLU A 817 -25.28 -19.41 42.77
C GLU A 817 -24.22 -19.84 43.80
N ILE A 818 -24.62 -20.54 44.85
CA ILE A 818 -23.70 -21.11 45.85
C ILE A 818 -23.52 -22.60 45.57
N GLY A 819 -22.26 -23.04 45.47
CA GLY A 819 -21.92 -24.43 45.17
C GLY A 819 -20.74 -24.94 45.98
N GLY A 820 -20.66 -26.27 46.09
CA GLY A 820 -19.52 -26.97 46.66
C GLY A 820 -18.64 -27.61 45.59
N VAL A 821 -17.62 -28.34 46.02
CA VAL A 821 -16.76 -29.13 45.11
C VAL A 821 -17.60 -30.11 44.28
N ALA A 822 -18.67 -30.69 44.84
CA ALA A 822 -19.56 -31.58 44.10
C ALA A 822 -20.30 -30.88 42.94
N THR A 823 -20.73 -29.63 43.12
CA THR A 823 -21.36 -28.82 42.05
C THR A 823 -20.37 -28.56 40.93
N MET A 824 -19.14 -28.19 41.28
CA MET A 824 -18.06 -27.96 40.30
C MET A 824 -17.70 -29.25 39.55
N LEU A 825 -17.62 -30.39 40.24
CA LEU A 825 -17.32 -31.67 39.59
C LEU A 825 -18.43 -32.09 38.62
N ALA A 826 -19.69 -31.89 39.00
CA ALA A 826 -20.83 -32.17 38.10
C ALA A 826 -20.82 -31.27 36.85
N ASP A 827 -20.54 -29.97 37.01
CA ASP A 827 -20.40 -29.04 35.88
C ASP A 827 -19.17 -29.39 35.00
N ASN A 828 -18.11 -29.97 35.57
CA ASN A 828 -16.94 -30.44 34.82
C ASN A 828 -17.20 -31.75 34.05
N ASP A 829 -17.95 -32.69 34.63
CA ASP A 829 -18.23 -34.00 34.01
C ASP A 829 -19.10 -33.86 32.74
N ASN A 830 -19.95 -32.83 32.70
CA ASN A 830 -20.74 -32.49 31.52
C ASN A 830 -20.01 -31.59 30.51
N SER A 831 -18.86 -31.03 30.91
CA SER A 831 -18.08 -30.13 30.07
C SER A 831 -17.09 -30.86 29.17
N ASN A 832 -17.00 -30.41 27.91
CA ASN A 832 -15.99 -30.88 26.98
C ASN A 832 -14.71 -30.02 27.00
N MET A 833 -14.59 -29.06 27.92
CA MET A 833 -13.41 -28.23 28.12
C MET A 833 -13.39 -27.59 29.50
N ASN A 834 -12.34 -27.86 30.27
CA ASN A 834 -12.14 -27.31 31.61
C ASN A 834 -10.92 -26.38 31.63
N LEU A 835 -11.10 -25.12 32.06
CA LEU A 835 -10.03 -24.14 32.24
C LEU A 835 -9.84 -23.81 33.72
N PHE A 836 -8.59 -23.72 34.17
CA PHE A 836 -8.24 -23.30 35.53
C PHE A 836 -7.46 -21.98 35.45
N ILE A 837 -7.99 -20.91 36.06
CA ILE A 837 -7.54 -19.52 35.84
C ILE A 837 -7.18 -18.81 37.16
#